data_AF-L0DRG9-F1
#
_entry.id   AF-L0DRG9-F1
#
_cell.length_a   1.000
_cell.length_b   1.000
_cell.length_c   1.000
_cell.angle_alpha   90.00
_cell.angle_beta   90.00
_cell.angle_gamma   90.00
#
_symmetry.space_group_name_H-M   'P 1'
#
loop_
_entity.id
_entity.type
_entity.pdbx_description
1 polymer ?
#
loop_
_entity_poly.entity_id
_entity_poly.type
_entity_poly.pdbx_seq_one_letter_code
_entity_poly.pdbx_strand_id
1 'polypeptide(L)'
;MKRIFQIGCSLFLIGTLPLAGAEKGSAPASATGLDFFEAKIRPVLVAHCYQCHSVDAGKSKGNLLLDSREAIRAGGDSGPAIVPGDPDASLLLRAISHVDPDLKMPPKTDRLPESVINDIKSWIQAGAADPREKGTVNAIRPPVDLESGRRFWSFRKPDDHQPPASKNPGWARRNLDHFILAQLGSHGLVPREDAEPATLLRRLHFDLVGLPPTPETVHHFLESIHTDGIETALAAEVDSLLASKQYGERWGRHWLDVARFAESSGKEANISFPYAWRYRDYVIDAVNADLPFDRFLVEQIAGDLLPADSDVERARLLIATGYLAVGTKNLDESNKVQFAADLVDEQIDALTRGVMANSVACARCHDHKLDPFSMEDYYALAGIFASTKTYFGTAISPSNQVGGDPLVLPRGAGQPILHASITPEKVASLKQELATLKKEKVTTLSDALRIFWRSGGIEGELEKVDDKGQALPLAMGATDRETIGDKPLLERGEIGRPGKPVPRGFPRVVAIADAGSISSHQSGRLELARWLTHPDHPLTARVMTNRVWRHLFGVGIVSSVDNFGFSGQRPSHPELLDHLAVRLVADGWSVKKLVREIVLSRTYRQASTYDEKSFEADPENRLLWRSAKRRLDAEVIRDAMLLVSGELDTSRRVGSLVGKEIGDRPISLIGLDNRLPADLDASKHRSVYLPVLRDRLPDVLDLFDFAEPSLVTGDRETTNVPLQALYLMNSPFMEARAKALADRLMGEAGDDESRIRRAFLHCYSRIPTDDEMLMATSFLTRGKQLAGDDEKLRRQVLAICCQALLSTAEFRNLD
;
A
#
# COMPACT_ATOMS: atom_id res chain seq x y z
N MET A 1 -36.42 28.73 -54.92
CA MET A 1 -35.86 30.04 -55.29
C MET A 1 -34.33 30.02 -55.09
N LYS A 2 -33.61 29.29 -55.95
CA LYS A 2 -32.52 29.77 -56.85
C LYS A 2 -32.34 31.29 -57.04
N ARG A 3 -31.10 31.77 -56.81
CA ARG A 3 -30.26 32.76 -57.57
C ARG A 3 -28.82 32.61 -57.00
N ILE A 4 -27.81 32.00 -57.64
CA ILE A 4 -27.04 32.22 -58.90
C ILE A 4 -25.85 33.20 -58.75
N PHE A 5 -24.64 32.60 -58.80
CA PHE A 5 -23.34 32.93 -59.44
C PHE A 5 -22.76 34.37 -59.48
N GLN A 6 -21.45 34.50 -59.19
CA GLN A 6 -20.40 34.61 -60.24
C GLN A 6 -18.95 34.49 -59.71
N ILE A 7 -18.10 33.92 -60.57
CA ILE A 7 -16.66 33.65 -60.44
C ILE A 7 -15.87 34.90 -60.86
N GLY A 8 -14.73 35.16 -60.20
CA GLY A 8 -13.74 36.14 -60.64
C GLY A 8 -12.34 35.78 -60.14
N CYS A 9 -11.55 35.15 -61.02
CA CYS A 9 -10.13 34.85 -60.82
C CYS A 9 -9.32 36.12 -61.15
N SER A 10 -8.35 36.51 -60.33
CA SER A 10 -7.34 37.52 -60.69
C SER A 10 -6.02 37.23 -59.97
N LEU A 11 -5.01 36.93 -60.78
CA LEU A 11 -3.60 36.87 -60.40
C LEU A 11 -3.15 38.22 -59.83
N PHE A 12 -2.40 38.20 -58.74
CA PHE A 12 -1.42 39.23 -58.44
C PHE A 12 -0.12 38.60 -57.92
N LEU A 13 0.95 38.81 -58.70
CA LEU A 13 2.34 38.74 -58.28
C LEU A 13 2.56 39.69 -57.09
N ILE A 14 3.13 39.21 -55.99
CA ILE A 14 3.87 40.07 -55.06
C ILE A 14 5.17 39.34 -54.68
N GLY A 15 6.28 40.01 -55.00
CA GLY A 15 7.64 39.55 -54.79
C GLY A 15 8.07 39.56 -53.34
N THR A 16 9.13 38.79 -53.11
CA THR A 16 9.91 38.69 -51.88
C THR A 16 10.59 40.03 -51.55
N LEU A 17 10.31 40.56 -50.35
CA LEU A 17 11.10 41.59 -49.68
C LEU A 17 11.40 41.12 -48.24
N PRO A 18 12.63 41.27 -47.75
CA PRO A 18 13.00 40.81 -46.42
C PRO A 18 12.48 41.80 -45.38
N LEU A 19 11.67 41.32 -44.42
CA LEU A 19 11.40 42.09 -43.21
C LEU A 19 12.62 41.99 -42.29
N ALA A 20 13.40 43.07 -42.25
CA ALA A 20 14.28 43.36 -41.14
C ALA A 20 13.43 43.50 -39.87
N GLY A 21 13.60 42.56 -38.94
CA GLY A 21 13.02 42.66 -37.60
C GLY A 21 13.68 43.81 -36.86
N ALA A 22 12.91 44.85 -36.57
CA ALA A 22 13.27 45.83 -35.56
C ALA A 22 13.06 45.17 -34.19
N GLU A 23 14.14 44.76 -33.55
CA GLU A 23 14.16 44.51 -32.11
C GLU A 23 13.68 45.77 -31.38
N LYS A 24 12.51 45.70 -30.73
CA LYS A 24 12.17 46.68 -29.69
C LYS A 24 13.03 46.36 -28.47
N GLY A 25 14.26 46.87 -28.47
CA GLY A 25 15.11 46.90 -27.29
C GLY A 25 14.39 47.58 -26.13
N SER A 26 14.48 46.97 -24.95
CA SER A 26 14.04 47.57 -23.69
C SER A 26 14.72 48.93 -23.51
N ALA A 27 13.93 49.99 -23.40
CA ALA A 27 14.47 51.30 -23.05
C ALA A 27 15.19 51.20 -21.69
N PRO A 28 16.36 51.84 -21.53
CA PRO A 28 17.01 51.93 -20.22
C PRO A 28 16.05 52.62 -19.23
N ALA A 29 15.96 52.10 -18.02
CA ALA A 29 15.18 52.72 -16.94
C ALA A 29 15.61 54.18 -16.78
N SER A 30 14.67 55.12 -16.85
CA SER A 30 14.96 56.52 -16.53
C SER A 30 15.39 56.60 -15.05
N ALA A 31 16.33 57.49 -14.72
CA ALA A 31 16.78 57.71 -13.34
C ALA A 31 15.58 57.92 -12.37
N THR A 32 14.53 58.58 -12.87
CA THR A 32 13.26 58.83 -12.16
C THR A 32 12.49 57.55 -11.79
N GLY A 33 12.57 56.49 -12.59
CA GLY A 33 11.88 55.22 -12.32
C GLY A 33 12.58 54.36 -11.26
N LEU A 34 13.90 54.43 -11.19
CA LEU A 34 14.69 53.74 -10.15
C LEU A 34 14.54 54.46 -8.80
N ASP A 35 14.54 55.78 -8.78
CA ASP A 35 14.27 56.57 -7.57
C ASP A 35 12.86 56.27 -7.00
N PHE A 36 11.86 56.14 -7.87
CA PHE A 36 10.51 55.75 -7.47
C PHE A 36 10.48 54.35 -6.84
N PHE A 37 11.18 53.38 -7.43
CA PHE A 37 11.29 52.04 -6.89
C PHE A 37 11.92 52.04 -5.48
N GLU A 38 13.05 52.73 -5.30
CA GLU A 38 13.75 52.80 -4.02
C GLU A 38 12.93 53.52 -2.93
N ALA A 39 12.23 54.60 -3.29
CA ALA A 39 11.48 55.40 -2.33
C ALA A 39 10.10 54.81 -1.98
N LYS A 40 9.44 54.12 -2.92
CA LYS A 40 8.02 53.74 -2.78
C LYS A 40 7.77 52.24 -2.82
N ILE A 41 8.56 51.47 -3.55
CA ILE A 41 8.28 50.04 -3.81
C ILE A 41 9.12 49.13 -2.91
N ARG A 42 10.45 49.33 -2.86
CA ARG A 42 11.36 48.50 -2.05
C ARG A 42 10.97 48.45 -0.57
N PRO A 43 10.63 49.57 0.11
CA PRO A 43 10.26 49.52 1.53
C PRO A 43 9.04 48.63 1.80
N VAL A 44 8.07 48.61 0.87
CA VAL A 44 6.86 47.77 0.97
C VAL A 44 7.20 46.29 0.81
N LEU A 45 8.03 45.94 -0.18
CA LEU A 45 8.45 44.55 -0.39
C LEU A 45 9.25 44.02 0.82
N VAL A 46 10.13 44.84 1.39
CA VAL A 46 10.90 44.49 2.58
C VAL A 46 9.99 44.29 3.79
N ALA A 47 9.07 45.22 4.04
CA ALA A 47 8.22 45.20 5.23
C ALA A 47 7.14 44.09 5.19
N HIS A 48 6.57 43.82 4.02
CA HIS A 48 5.35 42.99 3.91
C HIS A 48 5.52 41.69 3.12
N CYS A 49 6.61 41.52 2.36
CA CYS A 49 6.72 40.41 1.41
C CYS A 49 7.93 39.49 1.69
N TYR A 50 9.09 40.06 2.01
CA TYR A 50 10.35 39.30 2.09
C TYR A 50 10.37 38.20 3.15
N GLN A 51 9.63 38.36 4.25
CA GLN A 51 9.55 37.34 5.29
C GLN A 51 9.09 35.96 4.78
N CYS A 52 8.37 35.91 3.66
CA CYS A 52 7.89 34.67 3.03
C CYS A 52 8.37 34.44 1.58
N HIS A 53 8.92 35.46 0.93
CA HIS A 53 9.24 35.50 -0.50
C HIS A 53 10.61 36.12 -0.78
N SER A 54 11.64 35.75 0.00
CA SER A 54 13.02 36.19 -0.24
C SER A 54 14.02 35.08 0.07
N VAL A 55 15.16 35.14 -0.61
CA VAL A 55 16.31 34.25 -0.42
C VAL A 55 16.87 34.41 0.98
N ASP A 56 17.04 35.65 1.44
CA ASP A 56 17.61 35.97 2.77
C ASP A 56 16.74 35.42 3.92
N ALA A 57 15.41 35.32 3.73
CA ALA A 57 14.51 34.70 4.70
C ALA A 57 14.47 33.17 4.63
N GLY A 58 15.17 32.55 3.66
CA GLY A 58 15.15 31.10 3.41
C GLY A 58 13.77 30.57 3.04
N LYS A 59 12.87 31.42 2.52
CA LYS A 59 11.45 31.12 2.30
C LYS A 59 10.99 31.59 0.92
N SER A 60 10.32 30.69 0.21
CA SER A 60 9.75 30.94 -1.11
C SER A 60 8.36 30.30 -1.20
N LYS A 61 7.37 30.89 -0.52
CA LYS A 61 6.00 30.38 -0.57
C LYS A 61 5.45 30.49 -1.99
N GLY A 62 4.80 29.42 -2.48
CA GLY A 62 4.32 29.34 -3.87
C GLY A 62 5.42 29.47 -4.92
N ASN A 63 6.66 29.08 -4.56
CA ASN A 63 7.86 29.24 -5.38
C ASN A 63 8.12 30.68 -5.87
N LEU A 64 7.58 31.67 -5.16
CA LEU A 64 7.69 33.08 -5.50
C LEU A 64 8.79 33.76 -4.68
N LEU A 65 9.75 34.37 -5.36
CA LEU A 65 10.77 35.27 -4.80
C LEU A 65 10.55 36.69 -5.33
N LEU A 66 10.59 37.67 -4.42
CA LEU A 66 10.26 39.07 -4.71
C LEU A 66 11.45 40.02 -4.54
N ASP A 67 12.64 39.49 -4.24
CA ASP A 67 13.85 40.21 -3.84
C ASP A 67 14.85 40.49 -4.98
N SER A 68 14.58 40.01 -6.19
CA SER A 68 15.32 40.37 -7.41
C SER A 68 14.39 40.70 -8.57
N ARG A 69 14.88 41.48 -9.54
CA ARG A 69 14.15 41.91 -10.73
C ARG A 69 13.72 40.72 -11.58
N GLU A 70 14.61 39.76 -11.77
CA GLU A 70 14.34 38.60 -12.62
C GLU A 70 13.35 37.65 -11.94
N ALA A 71 13.46 37.42 -10.63
CA ALA A 71 12.56 36.52 -9.92
C ALA A 71 11.14 37.08 -9.77
N ILE A 72 10.99 38.38 -9.45
CA ILE A 72 9.65 39.00 -9.35
C ILE A 72 8.90 39.02 -10.69
N ARG A 73 9.64 39.03 -11.81
CA ARG A 73 9.05 38.95 -13.15
C ARG A 73 8.76 37.52 -13.59
N ALA A 74 9.62 36.57 -13.23
CA ALA A 74 9.37 35.15 -13.47
C ALA A 74 8.13 34.65 -12.71
N GLY A 75 7.94 35.13 -11.48
CA GLY A 75 6.80 34.78 -10.65
C GLY A 75 6.93 33.41 -9.97
N GLY A 76 5.79 32.87 -9.53
CA GLY A 76 5.72 31.61 -8.79
C GLY A 76 4.84 30.57 -9.47
N ASP A 77 4.29 29.63 -8.70
CA ASP A 77 3.46 28.53 -9.22
C ASP A 77 2.21 29.00 -9.98
N SER A 78 1.71 30.19 -9.67
CA SER A 78 0.53 30.80 -10.30
C SER A 78 0.84 31.60 -11.56
N GLY A 79 2.12 31.77 -11.94
CA GLY A 79 2.57 32.58 -13.07
C GLY A 79 3.33 33.85 -12.68
N PRO A 80 3.61 34.75 -13.65
CA PRO A 80 4.38 35.98 -13.45
C PRO A 80 3.80 36.87 -12.35
N ALA A 81 4.61 37.26 -11.37
CA ALA A 81 4.12 38.17 -10.33
C ALA A 81 4.01 39.60 -10.84
N ILE A 82 4.95 40.03 -11.69
CA ILE A 82 4.96 41.34 -12.35
C ILE A 82 5.19 41.20 -13.85
N VAL A 83 4.29 41.78 -14.64
CA VAL A 83 4.43 41.95 -16.09
C VAL A 83 4.67 43.44 -16.37
N PRO A 84 5.91 43.85 -16.72
CA PRO A 84 6.24 45.25 -16.98
C PRO A 84 5.30 45.90 -18.01
N GLY A 85 4.66 47.02 -17.64
CA GLY A 85 3.72 47.76 -18.49
C GLY A 85 2.28 47.24 -18.46
N ASP A 86 2.00 46.10 -17.82
CA ASP A 86 0.66 45.49 -17.77
C ASP A 86 0.23 45.14 -16.33
N PRO A 87 -0.48 46.05 -15.66
CA PRO A 87 -1.00 45.83 -14.30
C PRO A 87 -2.05 44.73 -14.21
N ASP A 88 -2.85 44.53 -15.25
CA ASP A 88 -3.96 43.57 -15.23
C ASP A 88 -3.44 42.13 -15.35
N ALA A 89 -2.34 41.94 -16.08
CA ALA A 89 -1.60 40.68 -16.16
C ALA A 89 -0.67 40.42 -14.95
N SER A 90 -0.49 41.37 -14.03
CA SER A 90 0.43 41.26 -12.90
C SER A 90 -0.25 40.67 -11.65
N LEU A 91 0.08 39.42 -11.31
CA LEU A 91 -0.54 38.71 -10.19
C LEU A 91 -0.27 39.34 -8.83
N LEU A 92 0.89 40.00 -8.64
CA LEU A 92 1.19 40.69 -7.39
C LEU A 92 0.14 41.76 -7.09
N LEU A 93 -0.31 42.50 -8.10
CA LEU A 93 -1.31 43.56 -7.92
C LEU A 93 -2.69 42.97 -7.58
N ARG A 94 -3.09 41.86 -8.20
CA ARG A 94 -4.33 41.14 -7.86
C ARG A 94 -4.29 40.60 -6.43
N ALA A 95 -3.15 40.03 -6.02
CA ALA A 95 -2.93 39.47 -4.71
C ALA A 95 -3.00 40.51 -3.58
N ILE A 96 -2.32 41.66 -3.72
CA ILE A 96 -2.32 42.72 -2.70
C ILE A 96 -3.63 43.55 -2.68
N SER A 97 -4.39 43.52 -3.77
CA SER A 97 -5.68 44.20 -3.87
C SER A 97 -6.84 43.39 -3.27
N HIS A 98 -6.61 42.12 -2.90
CA HIS A 98 -7.59 41.19 -2.34
C HIS A 98 -8.83 41.00 -3.23
N VAL A 99 -8.68 41.19 -4.54
CA VAL A 99 -9.78 41.03 -5.51
C VAL A 99 -10.09 39.54 -5.72
N ASP A 100 -9.07 38.70 -5.60
CA ASP A 100 -9.18 37.24 -5.63
C ASP A 100 -9.07 36.70 -4.19
N PRO A 101 -10.12 36.03 -3.67
CA PRO A 101 -10.12 35.53 -2.31
C PRO A 101 -9.13 34.40 -2.03
N ASP A 102 -8.67 33.70 -3.07
CA ASP A 102 -7.73 32.58 -2.96
C ASP A 102 -6.26 33.02 -3.12
N LEU A 103 -6.01 34.27 -3.54
CA LEU A 103 -4.68 34.86 -3.75
C LEU A 103 -4.35 36.04 -2.81
N LYS A 104 -5.11 36.24 -1.73
CA LYS A 104 -4.92 37.39 -0.82
C LYS A 104 -3.53 37.43 -0.18
N MET A 105 -2.83 38.55 -0.35
CA MET A 105 -1.54 38.81 0.28
C MET A 105 -1.51 40.20 0.96
N PRO A 106 -0.90 40.32 2.16
CA PRO A 106 -0.44 39.24 3.03
C PRO A 106 -1.62 38.48 3.69
N PRO A 107 -1.50 37.16 3.96
CA PRO A 107 -2.65 36.29 4.29
C PRO A 107 -3.15 36.40 5.74
N LYS A 108 -2.37 37.05 6.61
CA LYS A 108 -2.66 37.19 8.06
C LYS A 108 -2.77 38.65 8.50
N THR A 109 -2.79 39.59 7.56
CA THR A 109 -2.87 41.03 7.84
C THR A 109 -3.95 41.65 6.97
N ASP A 110 -4.37 42.86 7.34
CA ASP A 110 -5.27 43.65 6.53
C ASP A 110 -4.67 43.96 5.15
N ARG A 111 -5.55 44.26 4.20
CA ARG A 111 -5.20 44.74 2.86
C ARG A 111 -4.27 45.96 2.97
N LEU A 112 -3.24 46.02 2.12
CA LEU A 112 -2.33 47.16 2.09
C LEU A 112 -3.08 48.48 1.81
N PRO A 113 -2.60 49.63 2.33
CA PRO A 113 -3.23 50.92 2.08
C PRO A 113 -3.41 51.20 0.57
N GLU A 114 -4.51 51.84 0.20
CA GLU A 114 -4.84 52.12 -1.20
C GLU A 114 -3.75 52.95 -1.91
N SER A 115 -3.09 53.84 -1.17
CA SER A 115 -1.92 54.59 -1.65
C SER A 115 -0.76 53.70 -2.07
N VAL A 116 -0.45 52.64 -1.30
CA VAL A 116 0.61 51.67 -1.59
C VAL A 116 0.26 50.82 -2.82
N ILE A 117 -0.99 50.40 -2.91
CA ILE A 117 -1.49 49.64 -4.08
C ILE A 117 -1.40 50.51 -5.35
N ASN A 118 -1.76 51.78 -5.26
CA ASN A 118 -1.65 52.73 -6.36
C ASN A 118 -0.20 53.02 -6.76
N ASP A 119 0.72 53.11 -5.80
CA ASP A 119 2.16 53.24 -6.07
C ASP A 119 2.69 52.01 -6.84
N ILE A 120 2.34 50.80 -6.40
CA ILE A 120 2.72 49.55 -7.08
C ILE A 120 2.11 49.47 -8.48
N LYS A 121 0.83 49.82 -8.64
CA LYS A 121 0.15 49.88 -9.94
C LYS A 121 0.86 50.84 -10.89
N SER A 122 1.17 52.04 -10.42
CA SER A 122 1.84 53.10 -11.21
C SER A 122 3.25 52.67 -11.61
N TRP A 123 3.98 52.03 -10.71
CA TRP A 123 5.29 51.45 -11.00
C TRP A 123 5.24 50.38 -12.09
N ILE A 124 4.25 49.48 -12.05
CA ILE A 124 4.05 48.46 -13.08
C ILE A 124 3.73 49.11 -14.43
N GLN A 125 2.80 50.07 -14.45
CA GLN A 125 2.43 50.83 -15.66
C GLN A 125 3.63 51.53 -16.29
N ALA A 126 4.54 52.04 -15.46
CA ALA A 126 5.78 52.70 -15.88
C ALA A 126 6.89 51.73 -16.34
N GLY A 127 6.60 50.43 -16.46
CA GLY A 127 7.56 49.42 -16.92
C GLY A 127 8.34 48.71 -15.81
N ALA A 128 7.91 48.83 -14.55
CA ALA A 128 8.44 48.12 -13.40
C ALA A 128 9.98 48.20 -13.30
N ALA A 129 10.52 49.42 -13.29
CA ALA A 129 11.96 49.66 -13.15
C ALA A 129 12.48 49.13 -11.80
N ASP A 130 13.51 48.30 -11.83
CA ASP A 130 14.03 47.60 -10.64
C ASP A 130 15.56 47.48 -10.75
N PRO A 131 16.34 48.04 -9.81
CA PRO A 131 17.80 47.99 -9.85
C PRO A 131 18.38 46.69 -9.26
N ARG A 132 17.55 45.75 -8.79
CA ARG A 132 18.00 44.51 -8.12
C ARG A 132 18.37 43.43 -9.14
N GLU A 133 19.63 43.40 -9.57
CA GLU A 133 20.12 42.44 -10.60
C GLU A 133 20.67 41.12 -10.04
N LYS A 134 20.73 40.96 -8.71
CA LYS A 134 21.23 39.73 -8.07
C LYS A 134 20.07 38.74 -7.84
N GLY A 135 19.80 37.91 -8.83
CA GLY A 135 18.92 36.74 -8.69
C GLY A 135 18.79 35.98 -9.99
N THR A 136 19.73 35.07 -10.28
CA THR A 136 19.58 34.14 -11.41
C THR A 136 18.33 33.28 -11.24
N VAL A 137 17.48 33.24 -12.27
CA VAL A 137 16.24 32.44 -12.38
C VAL A 137 16.48 30.93 -12.41
N ASN A 138 17.73 30.48 -12.30
CA ASN A 138 18.01 29.13 -11.85
C ASN A 138 17.72 29.11 -10.35
N ALA A 139 16.44 28.93 -10.00
CA ALA A 139 16.03 28.61 -8.65
C ALA A 139 16.88 27.41 -8.20
N ILE A 140 17.92 27.71 -7.44
CA ILE A 140 18.60 26.78 -6.57
C ILE A 140 17.48 26.29 -5.67
N ARG A 141 16.92 25.12 -6.00
CA ARG A 141 16.19 24.34 -5.00
C ARG A 141 17.14 24.29 -3.81
N PRO A 142 16.76 24.77 -2.61
CA PRO A 142 17.63 24.62 -1.47
C PRO A 142 17.98 23.13 -1.42
N PRO A 143 19.27 22.78 -1.52
CA PRO A 143 19.65 21.40 -1.72
C PRO A 143 19.10 20.61 -0.54
N VAL A 144 18.51 19.45 -0.86
CA VAL A 144 18.07 18.50 0.15
C VAL A 144 19.19 18.32 1.19
N ASP A 145 18.87 18.60 2.46
CA ASP A 145 19.84 18.54 3.55
C ASP A 145 20.15 17.08 3.92
N LEU A 146 21.05 16.48 3.14
CA LEU A 146 21.50 15.11 3.34
C LEU A 146 22.19 14.92 4.69
N GLU A 147 22.85 15.94 5.22
CA GLU A 147 23.53 15.82 6.50
C GLU A 147 22.53 15.69 7.65
N SER A 148 21.51 16.55 7.68
CA SER A 148 20.41 16.43 8.63
C SER A 148 19.66 15.11 8.46
N GLY A 149 19.43 14.71 7.21
CA GLY A 149 18.88 13.40 6.88
C GLY A 149 19.67 12.24 7.52
N ARG A 150 20.99 12.19 7.31
CA ARG A 150 21.87 11.16 7.88
C ARG A 150 21.96 11.18 9.41
N ARG A 151 21.68 12.32 10.05
CA ARG A 151 21.61 12.43 11.52
C ARG A 151 20.27 12.00 12.09
N PHE A 152 19.21 11.95 11.27
CA PHE A 152 17.88 11.57 11.71
C PHE A 152 17.83 10.07 12.07
N TRP A 153 17.06 9.73 13.11
CA TRP A 153 17.12 8.43 13.79
C TRP A 153 16.97 7.23 12.85
N SER A 154 16.06 7.30 11.88
CA SER A 154 15.70 6.18 11.00
C SER A 154 16.70 5.96 9.86
N PHE A 155 17.52 6.98 9.52
CA PHE A 155 18.55 6.88 8.48
C PHE A 155 19.94 6.55 9.04
N ARG A 156 20.07 6.44 10.37
CA ARG A 156 21.28 5.93 11.03
C ARG A 156 21.28 4.42 11.05
N LYS A 157 22.44 3.79 10.84
CA LYS A 157 22.61 2.34 11.07
C LYS A 157 22.11 1.97 12.48
N PRO A 158 21.33 0.89 12.65
CA PRO A 158 20.89 0.44 13.97
C PRO A 158 22.04 -0.06 14.83
N ASP A 159 21.98 0.28 16.11
CA ASP A 159 22.97 -0.12 17.12
C ASP A 159 22.48 -1.38 17.86
N ASP A 160 23.38 -2.33 18.12
CA ASP A 160 23.04 -3.52 18.94
C ASP A 160 23.04 -3.15 20.43
N HIS A 161 21.88 -2.71 20.93
CA HIS A 161 21.72 -2.34 22.32
C HIS A 161 21.68 -3.57 23.22
N GLN A 162 22.48 -3.54 24.29
CA GLN A 162 22.40 -4.55 25.35
C GLN A 162 21.14 -4.34 26.20
N PRO A 163 20.47 -5.42 26.67
CA PRO A 163 19.30 -5.32 27.51
C PRO A 163 19.57 -4.49 28.78
N PRO A 164 18.72 -3.50 29.11
CA PRO A 164 18.91 -2.68 30.30
C PRO A 164 18.85 -3.50 31.59
N ALA A 165 19.60 -3.07 32.61
CA ALA A 165 19.47 -3.63 33.95
C ALA A 165 18.07 -3.36 34.51
N SER A 166 17.35 -4.41 34.88
CA SER A 166 15.98 -4.32 35.40
C SER A 166 15.97 -4.19 36.92
N LYS A 167 15.12 -3.30 37.46
CA LYS A 167 14.82 -3.23 38.90
C LYS A 167 14.01 -4.43 39.41
N ASN A 168 13.36 -5.17 38.52
CA ASN A 168 12.59 -6.38 38.81
C ASN A 168 13.03 -7.53 37.87
N PRO A 169 14.22 -8.12 38.10
CA PRO A 169 14.77 -9.13 37.20
C PRO A 169 13.93 -10.42 37.16
N GLY A 170 13.12 -10.69 38.19
CA GLY A 170 12.25 -11.87 38.23
C GLY A 170 11.01 -11.77 37.31
N TRP A 171 10.67 -10.58 36.82
CA TRP A 171 9.58 -10.42 35.86
C TRP A 171 10.04 -10.80 34.45
N ALA A 172 11.15 -10.23 33.96
CA ALA A 172 11.62 -10.43 32.60
C ALA A 172 11.97 -11.91 32.32
N ARG A 173 11.50 -12.42 31.17
CA ARG A 173 11.82 -13.78 30.68
C ARG A 173 12.78 -13.76 29.50
N ARG A 174 12.74 -12.69 28.70
CA ARG A 174 13.59 -12.52 27.51
C ARG A 174 14.20 -11.12 27.48
N ASN A 175 15.23 -10.96 26.65
CA ASN A 175 15.92 -9.67 26.46
C ASN A 175 14.96 -8.51 26.17
N LEU A 176 13.96 -8.72 25.31
CA LEU A 176 12.98 -7.68 24.99
C LEU A 176 12.19 -7.18 26.21
N ASP A 177 11.91 -8.05 27.20
CA ASP A 177 11.18 -7.68 28.41
C ASP A 177 11.94 -6.65 29.25
N HIS A 178 13.28 -6.67 29.19
CA HIS A 178 14.11 -5.70 29.91
C HIS A 178 13.96 -4.28 29.36
N PHE A 179 13.83 -4.11 28.05
CA PHE A 179 13.60 -2.80 27.44
C PHE A 179 12.23 -2.23 27.81
N ILE A 180 11.21 -3.09 27.86
CA ILE A 180 9.85 -2.71 28.27
C ILE A 180 9.83 -2.32 29.75
N LEU A 181 10.43 -3.14 30.62
CA LEU A 181 10.55 -2.82 32.05
C LEU A 181 11.32 -1.51 32.31
N ALA A 182 12.35 -1.23 31.52
CA ALA A 182 13.11 0.01 31.64
C ALA A 182 12.24 1.24 31.34
N GLN A 183 11.43 1.18 30.27
CA GLN A 183 10.51 2.27 29.91
C GLN A 183 9.33 2.40 30.88
N LEU A 184 8.75 1.29 31.33
CA LEU A 184 7.71 1.33 32.37
C LEU A 184 8.25 1.95 33.67
N GLY A 185 9.44 1.50 34.10
CA GLY A 185 10.08 1.96 35.33
C GLY A 185 10.48 3.43 35.30
N SER A 186 10.85 4.00 34.14
CA SER A 186 11.15 5.42 33.99
C SER A 186 9.92 6.31 34.11
N HIS A 187 8.71 5.75 33.87
CA HIS A 187 7.43 6.43 33.98
C HIS A 187 6.63 6.05 35.23
N GLY A 188 7.22 5.27 36.15
CA GLY A 188 6.55 4.83 37.37
C GLY A 188 5.41 3.82 37.15
N LEU A 189 5.38 3.16 35.98
CA LEU A 189 4.42 2.14 35.62
C LEU A 189 4.92 0.74 36.00
N VAL A 190 3.98 -0.17 36.21
CA VAL A 190 4.24 -1.58 36.51
C VAL A 190 3.50 -2.43 35.49
N PRO A 191 4.14 -3.46 34.92
CA PRO A 191 3.47 -4.37 33.99
C PRO A 191 2.36 -5.17 34.69
N ARG A 192 1.38 -5.64 33.92
CA ARG A 192 0.34 -6.56 34.43
C ARG A 192 0.88 -7.97 34.63
N GLU A 193 0.11 -8.74 35.39
CA GLU A 193 0.27 -10.19 35.51
C GLU A 193 0.02 -10.89 34.18
N ASP A 194 0.39 -12.17 34.11
CA ASP A 194 0.14 -12.99 32.94
C ASP A 194 -1.36 -13.20 32.75
N ALA A 195 -1.82 -13.24 31.49
CA ALA A 195 -3.19 -13.59 31.15
C ALA A 195 -3.49 -15.04 31.53
N GLU A 196 -4.77 -15.32 31.78
CA GLU A 196 -5.25 -16.70 31.95
C GLU A 196 -4.81 -17.58 30.77
N PRO A 197 -4.37 -18.84 31.01
CA PRO A 197 -3.78 -19.66 29.95
C PRO A 197 -4.68 -19.85 28.72
N ALA A 198 -5.99 -20.00 28.89
CA ALA A 198 -6.94 -20.13 27.79
C ALA A 198 -7.04 -18.84 26.95
N THR A 199 -6.99 -17.67 27.60
CA THR A 199 -6.95 -16.37 26.93
C THR A 199 -5.66 -16.20 26.14
N LEU A 200 -4.52 -16.55 26.74
CA LEU A 200 -3.22 -16.52 26.06
C LEU A 200 -3.20 -17.44 24.83
N LEU A 201 -3.72 -18.67 24.96
CA LEU A 201 -3.83 -19.62 23.86
C LEU A 201 -4.70 -19.06 22.72
N ARG A 202 -5.86 -18.50 23.04
CA ARG A 202 -6.76 -17.87 22.07
C ARG A 202 -6.06 -16.74 21.32
N ARG A 203 -5.33 -15.87 22.03
CA ARG A 203 -4.54 -14.77 21.45
C ARG A 203 -3.51 -15.30 20.45
N LEU A 204 -2.71 -16.29 20.84
CA LEU A 204 -1.71 -16.92 19.97
C LEU A 204 -2.30 -17.52 18.71
N HIS A 205 -3.42 -18.24 18.84
CA HIS A 205 -4.10 -18.87 17.71
C HIS A 205 -4.58 -17.83 16.68
N PHE A 206 -5.20 -16.75 17.14
CA PHE A 206 -5.60 -15.67 16.24
C PHE A 206 -4.42 -14.90 15.63
N ASP A 207 -3.40 -14.58 16.41
CA ASP A 207 -2.23 -13.84 15.91
C ASP A 207 -1.40 -14.69 14.93
N LEU A 208 -1.21 -15.99 15.20
CA LEU A 208 -0.33 -16.84 14.40
C LEU A 208 -1.03 -17.51 13.23
N VAL A 209 -2.28 -17.97 13.37
CA VAL A 209 -2.98 -18.73 12.31
C VAL A 209 -4.32 -18.13 11.90
N GLY A 210 -4.81 -17.10 12.59
CA GLY A 210 -6.04 -16.39 12.25
C GLY A 210 -7.31 -17.20 12.47
N LEU A 211 -7.25 -18.20 13.35
CA LEU A 211 -8.35 -19.11 13.68
C LEU A 211 -8.39 -19.32 15.20
N PRO A 212 -9.54 -19.54 15.84
CA PRO A 212 -9.58 -19.89 17.27
C PRO A 212 -9.10 -21.33 17.52
N PRO A 213 -8.56 -21.64 18.73
CA PRO A 213 -8.21 -23.00 19.10
C PRO A 213 -9.47 -23.86 19.21
N THR A 214 -9.37 -25.16 18.89
CA THR A 214 -10.49 -26.08 19.13
C THR A 214 -10.61 -26.41 20.63
N PRO A 215 -11.77 -26.87 21.11
CA PRO A 215 -11.93 -27.30 22.50
C PRO A 215 -10.89 -28.35 22.93
N GLU A 216 -10.53 -29.26 22.02
CA GLU A 216 -9.52 -30.30 22.25
C GLU A 216 -8.12 -29.68 22.41
N THR A 217 -7.78 -28.69 21.58
CA THR A 217 -6.51 -27.95 21.71
C THR A 217 -6.44 -27.20 23.04
N VAL A 218 -7.54 -26.55 23.47
CA VAL A 218 -7.61 -25.87 24.78
C VAL A 218 -7.35 -26.87 25.90
N HIS A 219 -8.02 -28.01 25.89
CA HIS A 219 -7.86 -29.04 26.91
C HIS A 219 -6.42 -29.57 26.96
N HIS A 220 -5.86 -29.97 25.82
CA HIS A 220 -4.48 -30.49 25.73
C HIS A 220 -3.44 -29.46 26.20
N PHE A 221 -3.62 -28.18 25.86
CA PHE A 221 -2.73 -27.11 26.30
C PHE A 221 -2.76 -26.93 27.82
N LEU A 222 -3.94 -26.93 28.43
CA LEU A 222 -4.09 -26.82 29.89
C LEU A 222 -3.48 -28.03 30.63
N GLU A 223 -3.64 -29.24 30.09
CA GLU A 223 -3.00 -30.44 30.64
C GLU A 223 -1.47 -30.41 30.51
N SER A 224 -0.96 -29.92 29.37
CA SER A 224 0.48 -29.73 29.14
C SER A 224 1.06 -28.73 30.13
N ILE A 225 0.33 -27.65 30.45
CA ILE A 225 0.75 -26.70 31.49
C ILE A 225 0.85 -27.38 32.86
N HIS A 226 -0.13 -28.22 33.21
CA HIS A 226 -0.12 -28.94 34.47
C HIS A 226 1.07 -29.90 34.59
N THR A 227 1.47 -30.52 33.48
CA THR A 227 2.52 -31.54 33.43
C THR A 227 3.92 -30.95 33.27
N ASP A 228 4.12 -30.08 32.29
CA ASP A 228 5.44 -29.60 31.84
C ASP A 228 5.73 -28.13 32.20
N GLY A 229 4.72 -27.43 32.75
CA GLY A 229 4.79 -26.01 33.06
C GLY A 229 4.50 -25.10 31.85
N ILE A 230 4.11 -23.86 32.15
CA ILE A 230 3.65 -22.90 31.13
C ILE A 230 4.70 -22.57 30.08
N GLU A 231 5.98 -22.47 30.44
CA GLU A 231 7.04 -22.09 29.49
C GLU A 231 7.21 -23.15 28.39
N THR A 232 7.23 -24.43 28.78
CA THR A 232 7.39 -25.57 27.87
C THR A 232 6.16 -25.74 26.98
N ALA A 233 4.97 -25.73 27.58
CA ALA A 233 3.71 -25.85 26.86
C ALA A 233 3.52 -24.71 25.85
N LEU A 234 3.81 -23.47 26.26
CA LEU A 234 3.72 -22.30 25.40
C LEU A 234 4.70 -22.36 24.22
N ALA A 235 5.96 -22.74 24.48
CA ALA A 235 6.96 -22.89 23.42
C ALA A 235 6.55 -23.96 22.40
N ALA A 236 6.07 -25.12 22.87
CA ALA A 236 5.62 -26.20 22.02
C ALA A 236 4.42 -25.79 21.15
N GLU A 237 3.45 -25.07 21.73
CA GLU A 237 2.28 -24.58 21.00
C GLU A 237 2.68 -23.54 19.93
N VAL A 238 3.55 -22.59 20.27
CA VAL A 238 4.07 -21.61 19.30
C VAL A 238 4.80 -22.32 18.16
N ASP A 239 5.66 -23.29 18.47
CA ASP A 239 6.40 -24.04 17.45
C ASP A 239 5.46 -24.85 16.53
N SER A 240 4.40 -25.43 17.08
CA SER A 240 3.34 -26.11 16.32
C SER A 240 2.60 -25.15 15.38
N LEU A 241 2.19 -23.98 15.88
CA LEU A 241 1.47 -22.97 15.09
C LEU A 241 2.34 -22.40 13.97
N LEU A 242 3.60 -22.07 14.26
CA LEU A 242 4.58 -21.58 13.27
C LEU A 242 4.89 -22.62 12.18
N ALA A 243 4.79 -23.91 12.49
CA ALA A 243 4.97 -25.00 11.52
C ALA A 243 3.70 -25.31 10.70
N SER A 244 2.53 -24.80 11.09
CA SER A 244 1.26 -25.05 10.41
C SER A 244 1.17 -24.34 9.05
N LYS A 245 0.35 -24.87 8.13
CA LYS A 245 0.10 -24.23 6.82
C LYS A 245 -0.66 -22.91 6.96
N GLN A 246 -1.50 -22.82 7.99
CA GLN A 246 -2.35 -21.68 8.28
C GLN A 246 -1.54 -20.46 8.71
N TYR A 247 -0.32 -20.65 9.22
CA TYR A 247 0.60 -19.55 9.51
C TYR A 247 0.88 -18.72 8.26
N GLY A 248 1.27 -19.35 7.14
CA GLY A 248 1.50 -18.64 5.89
C GLY A 248 0.26 -17.99 5.30
N GLU A 249 -0.93 -18.55 5.53
CA GLU A 249 -2.20 -17.93 5.11
C GLU A 249 -2.48 -16.65 5.92
N ARG A 250 -2.21 -16.66 7.23
CA ARG A 250 -2.37 -15.51 8.12
C ARG A 250 -1.31 -14.45 7.89
N TRP A 251 -0.03 -14.82 7.98
CA TRP A 251 1.09 -13.89 7.89
C TRP A 251 1.39 -13.44 6.45
N GLY A 252 1.09 -14.28 5.45
CA GLY A 252 1.14 -13.89 4.05
C GLY A 252 0.13 -12.78 3.72
N ARG A 253 -1.06 -12.78 4.34
CA ARG A 253 -2.06 -11.72 4.17
C ARG A 253 -1.52 -10.33 4.55
N HIS A 254 -0.78 -10.22 5.65
CA HIS A 254 -0.17 -8.96 6.05
C HIS A 254 0.79 -8.40 4.99
N TRP A 255 1.58 -9.26 4.33
CA TRP A 255 2.42 -8.81 3.22
C TRP A 255 1.61 -8.49 1.95
N LEU A 256 0.50 -9.19 1.71
CA LEU A 256 -0.35 -8.92 0.54
C LEU A 256 -1.01 -7.55 0.60
N ASP A 257 -1.31 -7.03 1.78
CA ASP A 257 -1.78 -5.65 1.99
C ASP A 257 -0.69 -4.63 1.58
N VAL A 258 0.56 -4.86 2.00
CA VAL A 258 1.72 -4.03 1.62
C VAL A 258 2.01 -4.12 0.12
N ALA A 259 1.86 -5.32 -0.46
CA ALA A 259 2.07 -5.57 -1.88
C ALA A 259 0.93 -5.06 -2.77
N ARG A 260 -0.10 -4.42 -2.20
CA ARG A 260 -1.32 -3.96 -2.88
C ARG A 260 -1.92 -5.08 -3.73
N PHE A 261 -2.04 -6.28 -3.16
CA PHE A 261 -2.50 -7.44 -3.91
C PHE A 261 -3.98 -7.30 -4.29
N ALA A 262 -4.26 -7.40 -5.58
CA ALA A 262 -5.60 -7.57 -6.11
C ALA A 262 -5.55 -8.41 -7.38
N GLU A 263 -6.70 -8.95 -7.75
CA GLU A 263 -6.92 -9.70 -8.98
C GLU A 263 -7.54 -8.81 -10.08
N SER A 264 -7.37 -7.49 -9.98
CA SER A 264 -7.83 -6.54 -11.00
C SER A 264 -7.03 -5.23 -11.02
N SER A 265 -7.05 -4.47 -12.12
CA SER A 265 -6.24 -3.25 -12.31
C SER A 265 -6.71 -2.03 -11.52
N GLY A 266 -8.00 -1.94 -11.20
CA GLY A 266 -8.65 -0.74 -10.66
C GLY A 266 -8.67 0.40 -11.68
N LYS A 267 -8.70 1.65 -11.17
CA LYS A 267 -8.66 2.90 -11.96
C LYS A 267 -9.88 3.05 -12.89
N GLU A 268 -9.79 3.87 -13.93
CA GLU A 268 -10.89 4.25 -14.82
C GLU A 268 -11.48 3.03 -15.57
N ALA A 269 -10.64 2.06 -15.95
CA ALA A 269 -11.06 0.79 -16.53
C ALA A 269 -10.53 -0.40 -15.71
N ASN A 270 -11.41 -1.00 -14.91
CA ASN A 270 -11.05 -2.13 -14.07
C ASN A 270 -11.08 -3.46 -14.84
N ILE A 271 -9.90 -4.02 -15.13
CA ILE A 271 -9.69 -5.26 -15.87
C ILE A 271 -9.17 -6.34 -14.92
N SER A 272 -9.66 -7.57 -15.05
CA SER A 272 -9.17 -8.69 -14.24
C SER A 272 -7.73 -9.09 -14.54
N PHE A 273 -7.02 -9.55 -13.51
CA PHE A 273 -5.70 -10.15 -13.58
C PHE A 273 -5.80 -11.67 -13.35
N PRO A 274 -6.02 -12.49 -14.41
CA PRO A 274 -6.31 -13.92 -14.25
C PRO A 274 -5.17 -14.74 -13.62
N TYR A 275 -3.96 -14.19 -13.61
CA TYR A 275 -2.77 -14.87 -13.12
C TYR A 275 -2.24 -14.32 -11.78
N ALA A 276 -2.91 -13.31 -11.19
CA ALA A 276 -2.47 -12.66 -9.95
C ALA A 276 -2.39 -13.64 -8.77
N TRP A 277 -3.32 -14.59 -8.69
CA TRP A 277 -3.37 -15.60 -7.61
C TRP A 277 -2.06 -16.36 -7.39
N ARG A 278 -1.20 -16.51 -8.41
CA ARG A 278 0.11 -17.15 -8.26
C ARG A 278 1.03 -16.37 -7.34
N TYR A 279 0.96 -15.05 -7.38
CA TYR A 279 1.76 -14.21 -6.49
C TYR A 279 1.29 -14.32 -5.04
N ARG A 280 -0.03 -14.32 -4.79
CA ARG A 280 -0.61 -14.65 -3.46
C ARG A 280 -0.07 -15.97 -2.94
N ASP A 281 -0.14 -16.97 -3.79
CA ASP A 281 0.30 -18.33 -3.51
C ASP A 281 1.81 -18.40 -3.20
N TYR A 282 2.64 -17.70 -3.98
CA TYR A 282 4.08 -17.54 -3.69
C TYR A 282 4.33 -16.91 -2.33
N VAL A 283 3.61 -15.84 -1.96
CA VAL A 283 3.77 -15.18 -0.65
C VAL A 283 3.43 -16.14 0.49
N ILE A 284 2.30 -16.86 0.39
CA ILE A 284 1.89 -17.85 1.40
C ILE A 284 2.97 -18.95 1.53
N ASP A 285 3.48 -19.45 0.42
CA ASP A 285 4.50 -20.51 0.40
C ASP A 285 5.85 -20.03 0.95
N ALA A 286 6.27 -18.80 0.60
CA ALA A 286 7.51 -18.21 1.10
C ALA A 286 7.47 -18.00 2.62
N VAL A 287 6.35 -17.51 3.16
CA VAL A 287 6.15 -17.33 4.60
C VAL A 287 6.13 -18.68 5.32
N ASN A 288 5.44 -19.68 4.78
CA ASN A 288 5.41 -21.03 5.36
C ASN A 288 6.78 -21.70 5.35
N ALA A 289 7.58 -21.48 4.31
CA ALA A 289 8.95 -21.99 4.21
C ALA A 289 9.95 -21.22 5.08
N ASP A 290 9.52 -20.12 5.73
CA ASP A 290 10.40 -19.18 6.44
C ASP A 290 11.56 -18.72 5.53
N LEU A 291 11.22 -18.38 4.27
CA LEU A 291 12.19 -17.83 3.34
C LEU A 291 12.78 -16.55 3.97
N PRO A 292 14.11 -16.44 4.10
CA PRO A 292 14.76 -15.26 4.66
C PRO A 292 14.21 -13.98 4.05
N PHE A 293 13.83 -13.00 4.87
CA PHE A 293 13.13 -11.80 4.39
C PHE A 293 13.95 -10.99 3.37
N ASP A 294 15.28 -10.95 3.52
CA ASP A 294 16.19 -10.40 2.52
C ASP A 294 16.07 -11.14 1.18
N ARG A 295 16.10 -12.47 1.19
CA ARG A 295 15.92 -13.28 -0.01
C ARG A 295 14.53 -13.08 -0.62
N PHE A 296 13.49 -13.03 0.20
CA PHE A 296 12.12 -12.78 -0.22
C PHE A 296 11.98 -11.42 -0.95
N LEU A 297 12.63 -10.36 -0.47
CA LEU A 297 12.67 -9.08 -1.17
C LEU A 297 13.46 -9.16 -2.48
N VAL A 298 14.61 -9.84 -2.48
CA VAL A 298 15.44 -9.99 -3.68
C VAL A 298 14.71 -10.73 -4.80
N GLU A 299 13.96 -11.79 -4.46
CA GLU A 299 13.15 -12.52 -5.43
C GLU A 299 12.00 -11.69 -6.00
N GLN A 300 11.36 -10.86 -5.18
CA GLN A 300 10.26 -10.00 -5.63
C GLN A 300 10.71 -8.87 -6.55
N ILE A 301 11.92 -8.35 -6.35
CA ILE A 301 12.45 -7.23 -7.14
C ILE A 301 13.17 -7.74 -8.39
N ALA A 302 13.91 -8.85 -8.27
CA ALA A 302 14.88 -9.29 -9.28
C ALA A 302 14.94 -10.82 -9.46
N GLY A 303 13.89 -11.57 -9.09
CA GLY A 303 13.88 -13.04 -9.15
C GLY A 303 14.23 -13.61 -10.52
N ASP A 304 13.75 -12.98 -11.60
CA ASP A 304 14.08 -13.36 -12.98
C ASP A 304 15.58 -13.29 -13.29
N LEU A 305 16.32 -12.40 -12.63
CA LEU A 305 17.76 -12.18 -12.81
C LEU A 305 18.62 -13.16 -11.98
N LEU A 306 18.01 -13.93 -11.08
CA LEU A 306 18.72 -14.89 -10.25
C LEU A 306 18.97 -16.20 -11.02
N PRO A 307 20.08 -16.91 -10.72
CA PRO A 307 20.24 -18.27 -11.19
C PRO A 307 19.14 -19.16 -10.61
N ALA A 308 18.81 -20.23 -11.34
CA ALA A 308 17.83 -21.23 -10.92
C ALA A 308 18.37 -22.62 -11.28
N ASP A 309 18.31 -23.55 -10.33
CA ASP A 309 18.84 -24.90 -10.48
C ASP A 309 17.81 -25.87 -11.09
N SER A 310 16.55 -25.44 -11.20
CA SER A 310 15.45 -26.23 -11.77
C SER A 310 14.35 -25.38 -12.39
N ASP A 311 13.52 -26.01 -13.23
CA ASP A 311 12.30 -25.38 -13.78
C ASP A 311 11.33 -24.93 -12.68
N VAL A 312 11.20 -25.69 -11.60
CA VAL A 312 10.36 -25.34 -10.44
C VAL A 312 10.86 -24.07 -9.77
N GLU A 313 12.17 -23.99 -9.53
CA GLU A 313 12.78 -22.78 -8.96
C GLU A 313 12.68 -21.59 -9.91
N ARG A 314 12.95 -21.79 -11.21
CA ARG A 314 12.80 -20.74 -12.21
C ARG A 314 11.36 -20.21 -12.24
N ALA A 315 10.35 -21.09 -12.18
CA ALA A 315 8.96 -20.67 -12.12
C ALA A 315 8.66 -19.85 -10.86
N ARG A 316 9.14 -20.30 -9.69
CA ARG A 316 8.99 -19.59 -8.41
C ARG A 316 9.59 -18.17 -8.48
N LEU A 317 10.81 -18.06 -8.99
CA LEU A 317 11.53 -16.79 -9.13
C LEU A 317 10.84 -15.83 -10.10
N LEU A 318 10.27 -16.34 -11.20
CA LEU A 318 9.49 -15.53 -12.13
C LEU A 318 8.17 -15.06 -11.47
N ILE A 319 7.46 -15.93 -10.74
CA ILE A 319 6.22 -15.59 -10.03
C ILE A 319 6.47 -14.54 -8.94
N ALA A 320 7.60 -14.61 -8.24
CA ALA A 320 7.96 -13.67 -7.18
C ALA A 320 7.95 -12.21 -7.67
N THR A 321 8.44 -11.98 -8.90
CA THR A 321 8.43 -10.65 -9.55
C THR A 321 7.03 -10.10 -9.82
N GLY A 322 5.98 -10.89 -9.59
CA GLY A 322 4.59 -10.45 -9.57
C GLY A 322 4.34 -9.26 -8.65
N TYR A 323 5.18 -9.06 -7.61
CA TYR A 323 5.18 -7.86 -6.76
C TYR A 323 5.23 -6.55 -7.58
N LEU A 324 6.03 -6.50 -8.64
CA LEU A 324 6.15 -5.34 -9.52
C LEU A 324 5.01 -5.23 -10.55
N ALA A 325 4.13 -6.23 -10.64
CA ALA A 325 3.10 -6.33 -11.67
C ALA A 325 1.67 -6.23 -11.13
N VAL A 326 1.39 -6.62 -9.89
CA VAL A 326 0.02 -6.67 -9.31
C VAL A 326 -0.57 -5.31 -8.92
N GLY A 327 0.24 -4.26 -8.93
CA GLY A 327 -0.14 -2.89 -8.59
C GLY A 327 -1.27 -2.30 -9.44
N THR A 328 -1.81 -1.17 -9.00
CA THR A 328 -2.84 -0.45 -9.77
C THR A 328 -2.27 0.05 -11.10
N LYS A 329 -3.09 0.11 -12.15
CA LYS A 329 -2.66 0.67 -13.43
C LYS A 329 -3.86 1.11 -14.25
N ASN A 330 -3.75 2.28 -14.88
CA ASN A 330 -4.80 2.75 -15.77
C ASN A 330 -4.63 2.15 -17.16
N LEU A 331 -5.46 1.14 -17.47
CA LEU A 331 -5.37 0.39 -18.72
C LEU A 331 -6.11 1.05 -19.90
N ASP A 332 -6.83 2.16 -19.67
CA ASP A 332 -7.45 2.94 -20.75
C ASP A 332 -6.57 4.09 -21.27
N GLU A 333 -5.38 4.29 -20.68
CA GLU A 333 -4.47 5.38 -21.01
C GLU A 333 -3.96 5.27 -22.46
N SER A 334 -4.31 6.26 -23.27
CA SER A 334 -3.94 6.36 -24.67
C SER A 334 -2.48 6.79 -24.87
N ASN A 335 -1.91 7.56 -23.95
CA ASN A 335 -0.53 8.00 -23.97
C ASN A 335 0.38 6.97 -23.31
N LYS A 336 1.02 6.15 -24.14
CA LYS A 336 1.96 5.09 -23.70
C LYS A 336 3.12 5.61 -22.84
N VAL A 337 3.55 6.86 -23.02
CA VAL A 337 4.62 7.45 -22.20
C VAL A 337 4.10 7.80 -20.81
N GLN A 338 2.87 8.32 -20.73
CA GLN A 338 2.17 8.57 -19.47
C GLN A 338 1.95 7.27 -18.69
N PHE A 339 1.39 6.26 -19.36
CA PHE A 339 1.21 4.93 -18.75
C PHE A 339 2.53 4.37 -18.19
N ALA A 340 3.62 4.45 -18.97
CA ALA A 340 4.93 3.96 -18.53
C ALA A 340 5.47 4.75 -17.33
N ALA A 341 5.27 6.08 -17.28
CA ALA A 341 5.69 6.91 -16.16
C ALA A 341 4.90 6.59 -14.89
N ASP A 342 3.58 6.39 -15.00
CA ASP A 342 2.72 6.08 -13.85
C ASP A 342 2.95 4.66 -13.33
N LEU A 343 3.23 3.69 -14.21
CA LEU A 343 3.62 2.35 -13.79
C LEU A 343 4.95 2.36 -13.01
N VAL A 344 5.92 3.18 -13.44
CA VAL A 344 7.20 3.34 -12.72
C VAL A 344 7.01 4.01 -11.36
N ASP A 345 6.19 5.07 -11.31
CA ASP A 345 5.85 5.76 -10.06
C ASP A 345 5.18 4.81 -9.05
N GLU A 346 4.24 3.98 -9.52
CA GLU A 346 3.57 2.96 -8.72
C GLU A 346 4.54 1.93 -8.13
N GLN A 347 5.51 1.47 -8.93
CA GLN A 347 6.56 0.54 -8.47
C GLN A 347 7.51 1.19 -7.46
N ILE A 348 7.85 2.47 -7.63
CA ILE A 348 8.68 3.23 -6.69
C ILE A 348 7.95 3.44 -5.36
N ASP A 349 6.68 3.90 -5.38
CA ASP A 349 5.92 4.11 -4.14
C ASP A 349 5.75 2.81 -3.38
N ALA A 350 5.38 1.73 -4.08
CA ALA A 350 5.21 0.43 -3.47
C ALA A 350 6.47 -0.11 -2.81
N LEU A 351 7.61 -0.02 -3.49
CA LEU A 351 8.87 -0.48 -2.95
C LEU A 351 9.35 0.39 -1.79
N THR A 352 9.31 1.71 -1.95
CA THR A 352 9.90 2.63 -0.96
C THR A 352 9.02 2.80 0.27
N ARG A 353 7.69 2.86 0.11
CA ARG A 353 6.75 2.84 1.24
C ARG A 353 6.68 1.45 1.86
N GLY A 354 6.66 0.41 1.03
CA GLY A 354 6.59 -0.97 1.47
C GLY A 354 7.84 -1.45 2.22
N VAL A 355 9.05 -1.10 1.80
CA VAL A 355 10.27 -1.66 2.40
C VAL A 355 10.97 -0.68 3.34
N MET A 356 10.89 0.61 3.04
CA MET A 356 11.60 1.65 3.78
C MET A 356 10.69 2.52 4.66
N ALA A 357 9.36 2.38 4.54
CA ALA A 357 8.39 3.27 5.16
C ALA A 357 8.68 4.75 4.83
N ASN A 358 9.02 5.05 3.57
CA ASN A 358 9.31 6.40 3.10
C ASN A 358 8.59 6.71 1.80
N SER A 359 8.16 7.95 1.63
CA SER A 359 7.45 8.45 0.46
C SER A 359 8.38 9.02 -0.61
N VAL A 360 9.34 8.23 -1.11
CA VAL A 360 10.29 8.69 -2.14
C VAL A 360 9.57 9.08 -3.44
N ALA A 361 8.45 8.41 -3.78
CA ALA A 361 7.60 8.74 -4.93
C ALA A 361 7.06 10.18 -4.90
N CYS A 362 6.89 10.78 -3.71
CA CYS A 362 6.48 12.20 -3.62
C CYS A 362 7.56 13.16 -4.17
N ALA A 363 8.80 12.69 -4.36
CA ALA A 363 9.86 13.45 -5.01
C ALA A 363 9.79 13.43 -6.56
N ARG A 364 8.72 12.90 -7.16
CA ARG A 364 8.50 12.89 -8.62
C ARG A 364 8.49 14.28 -9.24
N CYS A 365 7.75 15.22 -8.62
CA CYS A 365 7.49 16.54 -9.21
C CYS A 365 8.37 17.65 -8.62
N HIS A 366 8.75 17.53 -7.35
CA HIS A 366 9.62 18.47 -6.66
C HIS A 366 10.43 17.71 -5.60
N ASP A 367 11.55 18.27 -5.12
CA ASP A 367 12.28 17.65 -4.00
C ASP A 367 11.33 17.48 -2.82
N HIS A 368 11.44 16.34 -2.12
CA HIS A 368 10.49 15.99 -1.08
C HIS A 368 10.40 17.09 -0.01
N LYS A 369 9.18 17.42 0.41
CA LYS A 369 8.92 18.62 1.23
C LYS A 369 9.67 18.65 2.57
N LEU A 370 9.89 17.48 3.18
CA LEU A 370 10.44 17.34 4.53
C LEU A 370 11.58 16.32 4.58
N ASP A 371 11.33 15.12 4.06
CA ASP A 371 12.32 14.04 4.02
C ASP A 371 13.48 14.32 3.05
N PRO A 372 14.66 13.73 3.30
CA PRO A 372 15.89 14.01 2.57
C PRO A 372 15.95 13.27 1.21
N PHE A 373 14.91 13.40 0.39
CA PHE A 373 14.84 12.82 -0.95
C PHE A 373 14.70 13.91 -2.01
N SER A 374 15.62 13.92 -2.96
CA SER A 374 15.62 14.83 -4.10
C SER A 374 14.87 14.23 -5.29
N MET A 375 14.50 15.07 -6.25
CA MET A 375 14.02 14.59 -7.55
C MET A 375 15.05 13.67 -8.22
N GLU A 376 16.35 13.94 -8.09
CA GLU A 376 17.40 13.07 -8.61
C GLU A 376 17.34 11.67 -7.97
N ASP A 377 17.04 11.55 -6.67
CA ASP A 377 16.86 10.24 -6.03
C ASP A 377 15.67 9.48 -6.65
N TYR A 378 14.55 10.17 -6.88
CA TYR A 378 13.38 9.59 -7.56
C TYR A 378 13.73 9.15 -8.99
N TYR A 379 14.34 10.01 -9.80
CA TYR A 379 14.63 9.71 -11.21
C TYR A 379 15.74 8.68 -11.39
N ALA A 380 16.65 8.56 -10.43
CA ALA A 380 17.63 7.47 -10.35
C ALA A 380 16.91 6.11 -10.20
N LEU A 381 15.91 6.01 -9.33
CA LEU A 381 15.05 4.82 -9.20
C LEU A 381 14.16 4.63 -10.43
N ALA A 382 13.63 5.72 -11.01
CA ALA A 382 12.79 5.66 -12.20
C ALA A 382 13.54 5.09 -13.40
N GLY A 383 14.85 5.35 -13.52
CA GLY A 383 15.69 4.71 -14.54
C GLY A 383 15.76 3.18 -14.39
N ILE A 384 15.76 2.67 -13.15
CA ILE A 384 15.78 1.22 -12.88
C ILE A 384 14.48 0.57 -13.35
N PHE A 385 13.34 1.09 -12.88
CA PHE A 385 12.03 0.53 -13.22
C PHE A 385 11.62 0.78 -14.67
N ALA A 386 12.02 1.89 -15.27
CA ALA A 386 11.78 2.10 -16.69
C ALA A 386 12.63 1.19 -17.60
N SER A 387 13.72 0.61 -17.07
CA SER A 387 14.50 -0.45 -17.70
C SER A 387 13.89 -1.85 -17.46
N THR A 388 12.70 -1.92 -16.86
CA THR A 388 11.96 -3.15 -16.54
C THR A 388 10.74 -3.29 -17.45
N LYS A 389 10.49 -4.50 -17.94
CA LYS A 389 9.27 -4.90 -18.67
C LYS A 389 8.34 -5.60 -17.69
N THR A 390 7.17 -5.03 -17.47
CA THR A 390 6.14 -5.60 -16.60
C THR A 390 5.16 -6.44 -17.42
N TYR A 391 4.90 -7.66 -16.96
CA TYR A 391 3.98 -8.64 -17.54
C TYR A 391 2.76 -8.75 -16.64
N PHE A 392 1.60 -8.33 -17.11
CA PHE A 392 0.35 -8.36 -16.33
C PHE A 392 -0.78 -9.17 -16.98
N GLY A 393 -0.54 -9.73 -18.18
CA GLY A 393 -1.38 -10.76 -18.79
C GLY A 393 -2.79 -10.32 -19.17
N THR A 394 -2.97 -9.08 -19.64
CA THR A 394 -4.26 -8.56 -20.12
C THR A 394 -4.19 -8.21 -21.60
N ALA A 395 -5.17 -8.67 -22.37
CA ALA A 395 -5.26 -8.39 -23.80
C ALA A 395 -5.90 -7.02 -24.08
N ILE A 396 -5.51 -6.40 -25.20
CA ILE A 396 -6.14 -5.16 -25.69
C ILE A 396 -7.59 -5.45 -26.07
N SER A 397 -8.50 -4.56 -25.67
CA SER A 397 -9.94 -4.63 -25.94
C SER A 397 -10.55 -3.22 -25.96
N PRO A 398 -11.85 -3.04 -26.30
CA PRO A 398 -12.48 -1.72 -26.23
C PRO A 398 -12.39 -1.03 -24.86
N SER A 399 -12.25 -1.81 -23.79
CA SER A 399 -12.09 -1.33 -22.41
C SER A 399 -10.64 -1.38 -21.91
N ASN A 400 -9.69 -1.84 -22.74
CA ASN A 400 -8.27 -1.93 -22.40
C ASN A 400 -7.42 -1.49 -23.60
N GLN A 401 -6.86 -0.29 -23.54
CA GLN A 401 -5.99 0.26 -24.58
C GLN A 401 -4.52 -0.15 -24.40
N VAL A 402 -4.15 -0.70 -23.24
CA VAL A 402 -2.78 -1.09 -22.92
C VAL A 402 -2.71 -2.60 -22.64
N GLY A 403 -2.30 -3.35 -23.65
CA GLY A 403 -1.99 -4.77 -23.49
C GLY A 403 -0.78 -4.98 -22.59
N GLY A 404 -0.75 -6.10 -21.88
CA GLY A 404 0.44 -6.57 -21.19
C GLY A 404 0.60 -8.06 -21.39
N ASP A 405 1.69 -8.44 -22.04
CA ASP A 405 2.03 -9.84 -22.28
C ASP A 405 2.01 -10.61 -20.94
N PRO A 406 1.56 -11.87 -20.92
CA PRO A 406 1.78 -12.76 -19.79
C PRO A 406 3.22 -13.27 -19.80
N LEU A 407 3.74 -13.57 -18.60
CA LEU A 407 5.05 -14.18 -18.46
C LEU A 407 4.92 -15.70 -18.57
N VAL A 408 5.65 -16.32 -19.50
CA VAL A 408 5.64 -17.77 -19.70
C VAL A 408 6.54 -18.44 -18.68
N LEU A 409 5.99 -19.41 -17.94
CA LEU A 409 6.72 -20.23 -16.99
C LEU A 409 7.29 -21.50 -17.67
N PRO A 410 8.36 -22.11 -17.14
CA PRO A 410 8.86 -23.39 -17.64
C PRO A 410 7.82 -24.51 -17.51
N ARG A 411 7.59 -25.27 -18.59
CA ARG A 411 6.63 -26.39 -18.59
C ARG A 411 7.02 -27.48 -17.58
N GLY A 412 8.31 -27.74 -17.38
CA GLY A 412 8.80 -28.76 -16.44
C GLY A 412 8.49 -28.45 -14.97
N ALA A 413 8.05 -27.22 -14.65
CA ALA A 413 7.65 -26.83 -13.30
C ALA A 413 6.29 -27.42 -12.86
N GLY A 414 5.49 -27.98 -13.77
CA GLY A 414 4.18 -28.58 -13.45
C GLY A 414 3.14 -27.57 -12.93
N GLN A 415 3.27 -26.30 -13.29
CA GLN A 415 2.39 -25.23 -12.82
C GLN A 415 0.96 -25.41 -13.34
N PRO A 416 -0.09 -25.25 -12.50
CA PRO A 416 -1.48 -25.40 -12.93
C PRO A 416 -1.83 -24.45 -14.08
N ILE A 417 -2.54 -24.91 -15.11
CA ILE A 417 -2.99 -24.09 -16.25
C ILE A 417 -4.51 -23.96 -16.18
N LEU A 418 -5.02 -22.73 -16.16
CA LEU A 418 -6.46 -22.45 -15.99
C LEU A 418 -7.21 -22.32 -17.31
N HIS A 419 -6.52 -22.08 -18.43
CA HIS A 419 -7.10 -21.93 -19.75
C HIS A 419 -6.92 -23.18 -20.63
N ALA A 420 -7.79 -23.32 -21.64
CA ALA A 420 -7.80 -24.48 -22.53
C ALA A 420 -6.74 -24.40 -23.64
N SER A 421 -6.32 -25.56 -24.14
CA SER A 421 -5.57 -25.65 -25.40
C SER A 421 -6.51 -25.43 -26.59
N ILE A 422 -5.95 -25.00 -27.72
CA ILE A 422 -6.68 -24.86 -29.00
C ILE A 422 -6.03 -25.75 -30.07
N THR A 423 -6.71 -25.99 -31.19
CA THR A 423 -6.15 -26.84 -32.25
C THR A 423 -5.08 -26.10 -33.05
N PRO A 424 -4.08 -26.80 -33.63
CA PRO A 424 -3.10 -26.19 -34.54
C PRO A 424 -3.75 -25.43 -35.71
N GLU A 425 -4.88 -25.92 -36.22
CA GLU A 425 -5.64 -25.27 -37.30
C GLU A 425 -6.22 -23.93 -36.81
N LYS A 426 -6.69 -23.87 -35.56
CA LYS A 426 -7.17 -22.63 -34.96
C LYS A 426 -6.03 -21.63 -34.76
N VAL A 427 -4.85 -22.08 -34.30
CA VAL A 427 -3.65 -21.23 -34.21
C VAL A 427 -3.31 -20.64 -35.59
N ALA A 428 -3.25 -21.49 -36.63
CA ALA A 428 -2.95 -21.06 -37.98
C ALA A 428 -3.98 -20.05 -38.51
N SER A 429 -5.27 -20.30 -38.27
CA SER A 429 -6.37 -19.39 -38.63
C SER A 429 -6.25 -18.04 -37.93
N LEU A 430 -5.96 -18.01 -36.63
CA LEU A 430 -5.78 -16.78 -35.87
C LEU A 430 -4.56 -15.98 -36.36
N LYS A 431 -3.43 -16.65 -36.63
CA LYS A 431 -2.24 -16.01 -37.21
C LYS A 431 -2.53 -15.42 -38.59
N GLN A 432 -3.27 -16.13 -39.43
CA GLN A 432 -3.67 -15.64 -40.76
C GLN A 432 -4.61 -14.44 -40.67
N GLU A 433 -5.57 -14.48 -39.75
CA GLU A 433 -6.49 -13.37 -39.49
C GLU A 433 -5.73 -12.13 -39.00
N LEU A 434 -4.83 -12.28 -38.03
CA LEU A 434 -3.97 -11.21 -37.53
C LEU A 434 -3.10 -10.60 -38.65
N ALA A 435 -2.49 -11.44 -39.49
CA ALA A 435 -1.71 -10.98 -40.63
C ALA A 435 -2.56 -10.22 -41.68
N THR A 436 -3.83 -10.59 -41.81
CA THR A 436 -4.79 -9.91 -42.70
C THR A 436 -5.18 -8.55 -42.14
N LEU A 437 -5.54 -8.48 -40.85
CA LEU A 437 -5.87 -7.24 -40.16
C LEU A 437 -4.71 -6.23 -40.18
N LYS A 438 -3.47 -6.69 -39.96
CA LYS A 438 -2.27 -5.83 -40.01
C LYS A 438 -1.98 -5.24 -41.40
N LYS A 439 -2.51 -5.84 -42.47
CA LYS A 439 -2.37 -5.35 -43.86
C LYS A 439 -3.59 -4.55 -44.34
N GLU A 440 -4.66 -4.51 -43.54
CA GLU A 440 -5.89 -3.82 -43.90
C GLU A 440 -5.66 -2.30 -43.96
N LYS A 441 -6.20 -1.64 -45.00
CA LYS A 441 -6.01 -0.20 -45.20
C LYS A 441 -6.88 0.59 -44.23
N VAL A 442 -6.25 1.36 -43.34
CA VAL A 442 -6.94 2.26 -42.41
C VAL A 442 -7.37 3.52 -43.15
N THR A 443 -8.68 3.72 -43.33
CA THR A 443 -9.25 4.92 -43.97
C THR A 443 -10.04 5.79 -43.00
N THR A 444 -10.55 5.23 -41.91
CA THR A 444 -11.29 5.94 -40.87
C THR A 444 -10.76 5.63 -39.47
N LEU A 445 -11.09 6.48 -38.50
CA LEU A 445 -10.82 6.21 -37.08
C LEU A 445 -11.53 4.93 -36.60
N SER A 446 -12.73 4.66 -37.12
CA SER A 446 -13.49 3.44 -36.82
C SER A 446 -12.74 2.19 -37.28
N ASP A 447 -12.12 2.22 -38.47
CA ASP A 447 -11.29 1.11 -38.96
C ASP A 447 -10.05 0.92 -38.10
N ALA A 448 -9.39 2.02 -37.69
CA ALA A 448 -8.22 1.96 -36.82
C ALA A 448 -8.55 1.29 -35.49
N LEU A 449 -9.65 1.69 -34.84
CA LEU A 449 -10.09 1.12 -33.56
C LEU A 449 -10.52 -0.33 -33.69
N ARG A 450 -11.28 -0.68 -34.73
CA ARG A 450 -11.68 -2.07 -35.00
C ARG A 450 -10.47 -2.97 -35.20
N ILE A 451 -9.50 -2.55 -36.03
CA ILE A 451 -8.28 -3.32 -36.31
C ILE A 451 -7.47 -3.47 -35.03
N PHE A 452 -7.31 -2.39 -34.26
CA PHE A 452 -6.57 -2.38 -33.00
C PHE A 452 -7.16 -3.36 -31.98
N TRP A 453 -8.47 -3.27 -31.69
CA TRP A 453 -9.12 -4.14 -30.71
C TRP A 453 -9.20 -5.60 -31.17
N ARG A 454 -9.47 -5.85 -32.46
CA ARG A 454 -9.54 -7.22 -32.98
C ARG A 454 -8.16 -7.88 -33.03
N SER A 455 -7.13 -7.14 -33.44
CA SER A 455 -5.74 -7.63 -33.41
C SER A 455 -5.30 -7.94 -31.99
N GLY A 456 -5.60 -7.03 -31.06
CA GLY A 456 -5.32 -7.20 -29.63
C GLY A 456 -5.97 -8.44 -29.01
N GLY A 457 -7.25 -8.68 -29.31
CA GLY A 457 -7.94 -9.89 -28.85
C GLY A 457 -7.35 -11.18 -29.44
N ILE A 458 -6.93 -11.17 -30.71
CA ILE A 458 -6.28 -12.33 -31.34
C ILE A 458 -4.88 -12.57 -30.75
N GLU A 459 -4.11 -11.50 -30.53
CA GLU A 459 -2.78 -11.58 -29.91
C GLU A 459 -2.90 -12.18 -28.50
N GLY A 460 -3.86 -11.73 -27.68
CA GLY A 460 -4.10 -12.29 -26.35
C GLY A 460 -4.51 -13.78 -26.34
N GLU A 461 -5.24 -14.25 -27.34
CA GLU A 461 -5.53 -15.69 -27.49
C GLU A 461 -4.29 -16.49 -27.90
N LEU A 462 -3.46 -15.95 -28.79
CA LEU A 462 -2.23 -16.59 -29.26
C LEU A 462 -1.15 -16.63 -28.16
N GLU A 463 -1.10 -15.65 -27.26
CA GLU A 463 -0.16 -15.61 -26.12
C GLU A 463 -0.44 -16.70 -25.07
N LYS A 464 -1.64 -17.27 -25.05
CA LYS A 464 -2.05 -18.31 -24.10
C LYS A 464 -1.56 -19.70 -24.49
N VAL A 465 -1.14 -19.91 -25.74
CA VAL A 465 -0.81 -21.22 -26.30
C VAL A 465 0.51 -21.18 -27.06
N ASP A 466 1.15 -22.32 -27.25
CA ASP A 466 2.29 -22.43 -28.16
C ASP A 466 1.86 -22.57 -29.63
N ASP A 467 2.84 -22.68 -30.54
CA ASP A 467 2.60 -22.85 -31.97
C ASP A 467 1.81 -24.12 -32.35
N LYS A 468 1.76 -25.10 -31.44
CA LYS A 468 0.97 -26.34 -31.59
C LYS A 468 -0.41 -26.22 -30.93
N GLY A 469 -0.75 -25.06 -30.36
CA GLY A 469 -2.00 -24.80 -29.67
C GLY A 469 -2.04 -25.34 -28.24
N GLN A 470 -0.93 -25.84 -27.69
CA GLN A 470 -0.91 -26.33 -26.31
C GLN A 470 -0.85 -25.18 -25.32
N ALA A 471 -1.75 -25.17 -24.35
CA ALA A 471 -1.83 -24.13 -23.33
C ALA A 471 -0.50 -23.96 -22.57
N LEU A 472 -0.09 -22.70 -22.38
CA LEU A 472 1.14 -22.32 -21.69
C LEU A 472 0.88 -22.05 -20.20
N PRO A 473 1.81 -22.40 -19.30
CA PRO A 473 1.74 -21.97 -17.91
C PRO A 473 2.13 -20.48 -17.82
N LEU A 474 1.16 -19.62 -17.51
CA LEU A 474 1.34 -18.16 -17.53
C LEU A 474 1.29 -17.55 -16.12
N ALA A 475 2.03 -16.46 -15.92
CA ALA A 475 2.08 -15.65 -14.70
C ALA A 475 2.10 -14.15 -15.00
N MET A 476 1.85 -13.33 -13.96
CA MET A 476 2.30 -11.95 -13.94
C MET A 476 3.75 -11.90 -13.42
N GLY A 477 4.51 -10.89 -13.81
CA GLY A 477 5.88 -10.71 -13.34
C GLY A 477 6.61 -9.57 -14.03
N ALA A 478 7.93 -9.57 -13.95
CA ALA A 478 8.79 -8.58 -14.54
C ALA A 478 10.09 -9.19 -15.08
N THR A 479 10.62 -8.61 -16.16
CA THR A 479 11.98 -8.90 -16.65
C THR A 479 12.71 -7.61 -16.98
N ASP A 480 14.01 -7.68 -17.23
CA ASP A 480 14.72 -6.54 -17.84
C ASP A 480 14.22 -6.31 -19.28
N ARG A 481 14.18 -5.03 -19.69
CA ARG A 481 13.98 -4.66 -21.09
C ARG A 481 15.26 -4.90 -21.89
N GLU A 482 15.10 -5.09 -23.20
CA GLU A 482 16.24 -5.11 -24.13
C GLU A 482 16.97 -3.77 -24.18
N THR A 483 16.22 -2.66 -24.04
CA THR A 483 16.76 -1.31 -24.00
C THR A 483 16.79 -0.80 -22.57
N ILE A 484 18.01 -0.64 -22.06
CA ILE A 484 18.31 -0.23 -20.70
C ILE A 484 18.89 1.19 -20.77
N GLY A 485 18.34 2.13 -20.00
CA GLY A 485 18.79 3.52 -20.04
C GLY A 485 18.42 4.34 -18.80
N ASP A 486 19.16 5.43 -18.62
CA ASP A 486 18.85 6.46 -17.65
C ASP A 486 17.58 7.20 -18.04
N LYS A 487 16.94 7.88 -17.07
CA LYS A 487 15.76 8.70 -17.33
C LYS A 487 16.05 10.18 -17.15
N PRO A 488 15.52 11.04 -18.05
CA PRO A 488 15.55 12.48 -17.81
C PRO A 488 14.70 12.80 -16.59
N LEU A 489 15.22 13.66 -15.73
CA LEU A 489 14.42 14.33 -14.71
C LEU A 489 13.36 15.17 -15.43
N LEU A 490 12.09 14.95 -15.14
CA LEU A 490 11.01 15.73 -15.74
C LEU A 490 10.74 16.95 -14.87
N GLU A 491 10.72 18.13 -15.47
CA GLU A 491 10.39 19.36 -14.74
C GLU A 491 8.95 19.26 -14.23
N ARG A 492 8.77 19.36 -12.90
CA ARG A 492 7.46 19.20 -12.25
C ARG A 492 6.76 17.86 -12.52
N GLY A 493 7.53 16.83 -12.91
CA GLY A 493 6.96 15.54 -13.30
C GLY A 493 6.30 15.52 -14.68
N GLU A 494 6.37 16.63 -15.44
CA GLU A 494 5.69 16.76 -16.73
C GLU A 494 6.47 16.06 -17.86
N ILE A 495 5.85 15.06 -18.47
CA ILE A 495 6.46 14.26 -19.55
C ILE A 495 6.88 15.11 -20.76
N GLY A 496 6.18 16.22 -21.01
CA GLY A 496 6.50 17.18 -22.06
C GLY A 496 7.71 18.07 -21.78
N ARG A 497 8.29 18.02 -20.58
CA ARG A 497 9.42 18.87 -20.15
C ARG A 497 10.60 18.05 -19.62
N PRO A 498 11.27 17.26 -20.48
CA PRO A 498 12.44 16.48 -20.07
C PRO A 498 13.64 17.40 -19.81
N GLY A 499 14.21 17.28 -18.61
CA GLY A 499 15.47 17.88 -18.21
C GLY A 499 16.67 16.95 -18.47
N LYS A 500 17.71 17.07 -17.64
CA LYS A 500 18.93 16.27 -17.78
C LYS A 500 18.69 14.81 -17.41
N PRO A 501 19.32 13.85 -18.12
CA PRO A 501 19.38 12.45 -17.69
C PRO A 501 19.97 12.33 -16.28
N VAL A 502 19.32 11.52 -15.45
CA VAL A 502 19.78 11.15 -14.12
C VAL A 502 20.29 9.71 -14.17
N PRO A 503 21.56 9.46 -13.83
CA PRO A 503 22.10 8.11 -13.74
C PRO A 503 21.27 7.26 -12.79
N ARG A 504 21.00 6.01 -13.19
CA ARG A 504 20.40 5.03 -12.28
C ARG A 504 21.22 4.90 -10.99
N GLY A 505 20.52 4.80 -9.87
CA GLY A 505 21.15 4.77 -8.55
C GLY A 505 20.14 4.65 -7.42
N PHE A 506 20.63 4.85 -6.19
CA PHE A 506 19.86 4.70 -4.96
C PHE A 506 19.75 6.03 -4.21
N PRO A 507 18.75 6.19 -3.32
CA PRO A 507 18.62 7.39 -2.49
C PRO A 507 19.89 7.74 -1.71
N ARG A 508 20.45 8.94 -1.95
CA ARG A 508 21.77 9.37 -1.44
C ARG A 508 21.83 9.55 0.08
N VAL A 509 20.69 9.70 0.75
CA VAL A 509 20.64 9.82 2.23
C VAL A 509 21.13 8.54 2.89
N VAL A 510 20.79 7.37 2.35
CA VAL A 510 21.25 6.07 2.83
C VAL A 510 22.54 5.70 2.10
N ALA A 511 23.67 5.96 2.76
CA ALA A 511 25.00 5.65 2.22
C ALA A 511 25.44 4.25 2.68
N ILE A 512 25.59 3.34 1.73
CA ILE A 512 26.15 2.00 1.95
C ILE A 512 27.46 1.91 1.18
N ALA A 513 28.56 1.67 1.90
CA ALA A 513 29.92 1.75 1.35
C ALA A 513 30.13 0.83 0.13
N ASP A 514 29.54 -0.36 0.17
CA ASP A 514 29.69 -1.40 -0.86
C ASP A 514 28.46 -1.57 -1.76
N ALA A 515 27.61 -0.52 -1.88
CA ALA A 515 26.40 -0.56 -2.70
C ALA A 515 26.63 -0.89 -4.19
N GLY A 516 27.87 -0.72 -4.67
CA GLY A 516 28.26 -0.94 -6.07
C GLY A 516 27.71 0.12 -7.02
N SER A 517 28.28 0.17 -8.23
CA SER A 517 27.76 0.99 -9.34
C SER A 517 26.85 0.14 -10.22
N ILE A 518 25.75 0.73 -10.70
CA ILE A 518 24.87 0.06 -11.67
C ILE A 518 25.53 0.11 -13.07
N SER A 519 25.75 -1.05 -13.67
CA SER A 519 26.28 -1.15 -15.04
C SER A 519 25.32 -0.53 -16.06
N SER A 520 25.86 0.02 -17.15
CA SER A 520 25.05 0.51 -18.26
C SER A 520 24.22 -0.60 -18.93
N HIS A 521 24.63 -1.86 -18.79
CA HIS A 521 24.00 -3.04 -19.41
C HIS A 521 23.02 -3.78 -18.49
N GLN A 522 22.76 -3.28 -17.29
CA GLN A 522 21.84 -3.89 -16.33
C GLN A 522 20.75 -2.88 -15.95
N SER A 523 19.53 -3.36 -15.68
CA SER A 523 18.46 -2.48 -15.20
C SER A 523 18.79 -1.81 -13.87
N GLY A 524 19.58 -2.47 -13.01
CA GLY A 524 19.82 -2.02 -11.64
C GLY A 524 18.86 -2.65 -10.62
N ARG A 525 17.91 -3.51 -11.02
CA ARG A 525 16.94 -4.14 -10.09
C ARG A 525 17.61 -5.05 -9.07
N LEU A 526 18.57 -5.88 -9.51
CA LEU A 526 19.29 -6.78 -8.59
C LEU A 526 20.17 -6.00 -7.62
N GLU A 527 20.81 -4.93 -8.09
CA GLU A 527 21.63 -4.04 -7.28
C GLU A 527 20.77 -3.27 -6.27
N LEU A 528 19.60 -2.77 -6.67
CA LEU A 528 18.62 -2.15 -5.78
C LEU A 528 18.13 -3.11 -4.71
N ALA A 529 17.84 -4.35 -5.09
CA ALA A 529 17.42 -5.37 -4.14
C ALA A 529 18.50 -5.66 -3.10
N ARG A 530 19.76 -5.81 -3.54
CA ARG A 530 20.92 -6.01 -2.64
C ARG A 530 21.19 -4.80 -1.76
N TRP A 531 20.98 -3.59 -2.27
CA TRP A 531 21.12 -2.36 -1.48
C TRP A 531 20.07 -2.29 -0.37
N LEU A 532 18.81 -2.60 -0.67
CA LEU A 532 17.72 -2.64 0.31
C LEU A 532 17.96 -3.69 1.40
N THR A 533 18.55 -4.83 1.04
CA THR A 533 18.72 -5.98 1.95
C THR A 533 20.11 -6.07 2.55
N HIS A 534 20.96 -5.08 2.30
CA HIS A 534 22.28 -5.01 2.90
C HIS A 534 22.17 -4.94 4.44
N PRO A 535 22.99 -5.67 5.21
CA PRO A 535 22.93 -5.68 6.68
C PRO A 535 23.01 -4.30 7.34
N ASP A 536 23.74 -3.37 6.72
CA ASP A 536 23.88 -1.98 7.20
C ASP A 536 22.75 -1.03 6.76
N HIS A 537 21.79 -1.51 5.96
CA HIS A 537 20.67 -0.69 5.51
C HIS A 537 19.78 -0.33 6.71
N PRO A 538 19.54 0.97 7.01
CA PRO A 538 19.01 1.38 8.31
C PRO A 538 17.50 1.16 8.48
N LEU A 539 16.76 0.93 7.39
CA LEU A 539 15.29 0.96 7.42
C LEU A 539 14.67 -0.43 7.29
N THR A 540 15.07 -1.23 6.29
CA THR A 540 14.45 -2.52 5.94
C THR A 540 14.19 -3.43 7.14
N ALA A 541 15.20 -3.70 7.97
CA ALA A 541 15.04 -4.56 9.14
C ALA A 541 14.14 -3.92 10.23
N ARG A 542 14.25 -2.59 10.44
CA ARG A 542 13.40 -1.87 11.40
C ARG A 542 11.95 -1.83 10.96
N VAL A 543 11.67 -1.57 9.68
CA VAL A 543 10.32 -1.51 9.14
C VAL A 543 9.65 -2.88 9.25
N MET A 544 10.35 -3.95 8.86
CA MET A 544 9.81 -5.30 8.99
C MET A 544 9.57 -5.67 10.46
N THR A 545 10.53 -5.36 11.35
CA THR A 545 10.38 -5.57 12.79
C THR A 545 9.18 -4.81 13.37
N ASN A 546 9.01 -3.55 12.97
CA ASN A 546 7.90 -2.72 13.44
C ASN A 546 6.54 -3.23 12.95
N ARG A 547 6.47 -3.79 11.74
CA ARG A 547 5.24 -4.41 11.22
C ARG A 547 4.90 -5.71 11.93
N VAL A 548 5.89 -6.58 12.16
CA VAL A 548 5.71 -7.78 12.98
C VAL A 548 5.19 -7.40 14.37
N TRP A 549 5.80 -6.39 14.99
CA TRP A 549 5.36 -5.86 16.27
C TRP A 549 3.93 -5.31 16.21
N ARG A 550 3.60 -4.54 15.17
CA ARG A 550 2.25 -3.99 14.97
C ARG A 550 1.20 -5.10 14.93
N HIS A 551 1.43 -6.17 14.18
CA HIS A 551 0.44 -7.24 14.05
C HIS A 551 0.23 -8.02 15.36
N LEU A 552 1.25 -8.10 16.23
CA LEU A 552 1.17 -8.81 17.51
C LEU A 552 0.64 -7.94 18.66
N PHE A 553 0.92 -6.64 18.67
CA PHE A 553 0.54 -5.72 19.76
C PHE A 553 -0.58 -4.75 19.40
N GLY A 554 -1.00 -4.68 18.13
CA GLY A 554 -2.03 -3.75 17.64
C GLY A 554 -1.55 -2.32 17.45
N VAL A 555 -0.32 -1.99 17.86
CA VAL A 555 0.34 -0.71 17.57
C VAL A 555 1.83 -0.96 17.34
N GLY A 556 2.43 -0.29 16.35
CA GLY A 556 3.87 -0.40 16.08
C GLY A 556 4.68 0.33 17.14
N ILE A 557 5.94 -0.08 17.35
CA ILE A 557 6.91 0.71 18.14
C ILE A 557 6.97 2.14 17.57
N VAL A 558 7.03 2.25 16.24
CA VAL A 558 6.69 3.44 15.47
C VAL A 558 5.23 3.31 15.01
N SER A 559 4.35 4.16 15.53
CA SER A 559 2.91 4.08 15.24
C SER A 559 2.56 4.47 13.80
N SER A 560 3.35 5.34 13.17
CA SER A 560 3.26 5.62 11.73
C SER A 560 3.97 4.54 10.91
N VAL A 561 3.35 3.37 10.80
CA VAL A 561 3.96 2.14 10.27
C VAL A 561 4.60 2.31 8.89
N ASP A 562 3.98 3.12 8.01
CA ASP A 562 4.45 3.39 6.65
C ASP A 562 5.15 4.74 6.47
N ASN A 563 5.48 5.43 7.57
CA ASN A 563 6.22 6.70 7.54
C ASN A 563 7.27 6.79 8.67
N PHE A 564 8.52 6.51 8.33
CA PHE A 564 9.71 6.64 9.17
C PHE A 564 10.49 7.93 8.86
N GLY A 565 9.92 8.83 8.05
CA GLY A 565 10.48 10.14 7.71
C GLY A 565 10.34 11.18 8.83
N PHE A 566 10.66 12.42 8.53
CA PHE A 566 10.61 13.57 9.43
C PHE A 566 9.18 13.91 9.89
N SER A 567 8.18 13.62 9.06
CA SER A 567 6.76 13.77 9.41
C SER A 567 6.17 12.55 10.14
N GLY A 568 6.94 11.46 10.22
CA GLY A 568 6.57 10.25 10.95
C GLY A 568 6.70 10.41 12.46
N GLN A 569 6.06 9.50 13.19
CA GLN A 569 6.17 9.40 14.64
C GLN A 569 7.52 8.81 15.04
N ARG A 570 7.95 9.12 16.27
CA ARG A 570 9.16 8.53 16.86
C ARG A 570 8.85 7.17 17.49
N PRO A 571 9.83 6.24 17.53
CA PRO A 571 9.65 4.97 18.23
C PRO A 571 9.39 5.19 19.72
N SER A 572 8.45 4.45 20.31
CA SER A 572 8.25 4.44 21.78
C SER A 572 9.43 3.79 22.50
N HIS A 573 10.05 2.79 21.86
CA HIS A 573 11.19 2.04 22.39
C HIS A 573 12.30 1.97 21.33
N PRO A 574 13.07 3.06 21.10
CA PRO A 574 14.09 3.10 20.05
C PRO A 574 15.14 1.99 20.17
N GLU A 575 15.66 1.77 21.39
CA GLU A 575 16.68 0.75 21.64
C GLU A 575 16.16 -0.67 21.41
N LEU A 576 14.88 -0.93 21.72
CA LEU A 576 14.23 -2.21 21.46
C LEU A 576 14.03 -2.46 19.96
N LEU A 577 13.61 -1.44 19.22
CA LEU A 577 13.45 -1.53 17.77
C LEU A 577 14.79 -1.88 17.10
N ASP A 578 15.85 -1.19 17.51
CA ASP A 578 17.21 -1.44 16.99
C ASP A 578 17.70 -2.83 17.38
N HIS A 579 17.53 -3.23 18.65
CA HIS A 579 17.87 -4.57 19.13
C HIS A 579 17.19 -5.67 18.30
N LEU A 580 15.87 -5.61 18.14
CA LEU A 580 15.12 -6.60 17.37
C LEU A 580 15.47 -6.57 15.87
N ALA A 581 15.71 -5.39 15.29
CA ALA A 581 16.11 -5.28 13.90
C ALA A 581 17.49 -5.88 13.63
N VAL A 582 18.48 -5.61 14.51
CA VAL A 582 19.81 -6.22 14.42
C VAL A 582 19.74 -7.74 14.62
N ARG A 583 18.93 -8.20 15.59
CA ARG A 583 18.68 -9.63 15.82
C ARG A 583 18.05 -10.31 14.62
N LEU A 584 17.07 -9.67 13.95
CA LEU A 584 16.46 -10.20 12.72
C LEU A 584 17.52 -10.47 11.65
N VAL A 585 18.44 -9.52 11.42
CA VAL A 585 19.53 -9.70 10.45
C VAL A 585 20.49 -10.81 10.91
N ALA A 586 20.89 -10.81 12.18
CA ALA A 586 21.82 -11.79 12.75
C ALA A 586 21.27 -13.23 12.74
N ASP A 587 19.95 -13.40 12.88
CA ASP A 587 19.27 -14.70 12.87
C ASP A 587 18.93 -15.20 11.46
N GLY A 588 19.47 -14.54 10.43
CA GLY A 588 19.32 -14.90 9.02
C GLY A 588 18.01 -14.43 8.42
N TRP A 589 17.49 -13.28 8.85
CA TRP A 589 16.25 -12.66 8.36
C TRP A 589 15.00 -13.54 8.51
N SER A 590 15.01 -14.49 9.45
CA SER A 590 13.88 -15.36 9.74
C SER A 590 12.79 -14.60 10.49
N VAL A 591 11.65 -14.40 9.82
CA VAL A 591 10.47 -13.75 10.41
C VAL A 591 9.86 -14.66 11.47
N LYS A 592 9.86 -15.99 11.27
CA LYS A 592 9.33 -16.92 12.29
C LYS A 592 10.11 -16.86 13.59
N LYS A 593 11.45 -16.74 13.54
CA LYS A 593 12.26 -16.57 14.76
C LYS A 593 11.93 -15.26 15.49
N LEU A 594 11.78 -14.16 14.75
CA LEU A 594 11.38 -12.87 15.33
C LEU A 594 9.99 -12.95 15.98
N VAL A 595 9.00 -13.53 15.29
CA VAL A 595 7.65 -13.75 15.83
C VAL A 595 7.73 -14.61 17.09
N ARG A 596 8.44 -15.74 17.04
CA ARG A 596 8.66 -16.64 18.17
C ARG A 596 9.28 -15.92 19.37
N GLU A 597 10.28 -15.08 19.14
CA GLU A 597 10.92 -14.30 20.20
C GLU A 597 9.93 -13.37 20.89
N ILE A 598 9.08 -12.69 20.10
CA ILE A 598 8.08 -11.75 20.61
C ILE A 598 6.96 -12.46 21.38
N VAL A 599 6.34 -13.49 20.80
CA VAL A 599 5.17 -14.13 21.43
C VAL A 599 5.51 -14.97 22.67
N LEU A 600 6.77 -15.37 22.81
CA LEU A 600 7.29 -16.05 24.01
C LEU A 600 7.82 -15.09 25.08
N SER A 601 7.68 -13.77 24.89
CA SER A 601 8.03 -12.78 25.89
C SER A 601 6.99 -12.69 26.99
N ARG A 602 7.38 -12.19 28.17
CA ARG A 602 6.40 -11.91 29.21
C ARG A 602 5.55 -10.69 28.87
N THR A 603 6.10 -9.75 28.11
CA THR A 603 5.38 -8.58 27.60
C THR A 603 4.15 -9.00 26.79
N TYR A 604 4.29 -9.97 25.88
CA TYR A 604 3.17 -10.51 25.10
C TYR A 604 2.20 -11.32 25.96
N ARG A 605 2.64 -11.91 27.07
CA ARG A 605 1.80 -12.73 27.96
C ARG A 605 0.90 -11.93 28.91
N GLN A 606 1.11 -10.63 29.03
CA GLN A 606 0.35 -9.80 29.98
C GLN A 606 -1.17 -9.91 29.80
N ALA A 607 -1.89 -9.78 30.90
CA ALA A 607 -3.34 -9.62 30.93
C ALA A 607 -3.76 -8.24 30.41
N SER A 608 -5.02 -8.10 29.99
CA SER A 608 -5.62 -6.84 29.52
C SER A 608 -6.28 -6.02 30.64
N THR A 609 -6.12 -6.47 31.89
CA THR A 609 -6.77 -5.91 33.10
C THR A 609 -6.56 -4.41 33.20
N TYR A 610 -7.67 -3.69 33.41
CA TYR A 610 -7.68 -2.24 33.56
C TYR A 610 -7.09 -1.81 34.90
N ASP A 611 -6.41 -0.67 34.88
CA ASP A 611 -5.93 0.03 36.07
C ASP A 611 -5.93 1.52 35.81
N GLU A 612 -6.58 2.25 36.70
CA GLU A 612 -6.85 3.67 36.53
C GLU A 612 -5.56 4.49 36.48
N LYS A 613 -4.60 4.23 37.37
CA LYS A 613 -3.34 5.00 37.43
C LYS A 613 -2.47 4.76 36.20
N SER A 614 -2.34 3.50 35.78
CA SER A 614 -1.59 3.17 34.56
C SER A 614 -2.26 3.74 33.31
N PHE A 615 -3.59 3.73 33.25
CA PHE A 615 -4.35 4.31 32.15
C PHE A 615 -4.23 5.84 32.08
N GLU A 616 -4.28 6.54 33.22
CA GLU A 616 -4.06 7.99 33.25
C GLU A 616 -2.68 8.40 32.75
N ALA A 617 -1.65 7.59 33.04
CA ALA A 617 -0.27 7.86 32.65
C ALA A 617 0.06 7.42 31.20
N ASP A 618 -0.55 6.33 30.71
CA ASP A 618 -0.36 5.81 29.35
C ASP A 618 -1.70 5.27 28.80
N PRO A 619 -2.62 6.16 28.37
CA PRO A 619 -3.96 5.78 27.92
C PRO A 619 -3.94 5.00 26.60
N GLU A 620 -2.95 5.27 25.75
CA GLU A 620 -2.75 4.60 24.47
C GLU A 620 -1.99 3.27 24.63
N ASN A 621 -1.56 2.90 25.84
CA ASN A 621 -0.76 1.71 26.13
C ASN A 621 0.53 1.64 25.29
N ARG A 622 1.14 2.81 24.98
CA ARG A 622 2.37 2.95 24.17
C ARG A 622 3.60 2.34 24.85
N LEU A 623 3.60 2.30 26.18
CA LEU A 623 4.65 1.72 27.03
C LEU A 623 4.37 0.25 27.38
N LEU A 624 3.23 -0.29 26.95
CA LEU A 624 2.88 -1.72 27.04
C LEU A 624 2.82 -2.24 28.48
N TRP A 625 2.17 -1.46 29.36
CA TRP A 625 1.93 -1.87 30.74
C TRP A 625 0.88 -3.00 30.85
N ARG A 626 0.16 -3.32 29.77
CA ARG A 626 -0.79 -4.44 29.64
C ARG A 626 -0.90 -4.95 28.20
N SER A 627 -1.60 -6.07 27.99
CA SER A 627 -2.08 -6.40 26.63
C SER A 627 -3.19 -5.45 26.19
N ALA A 628 -3.17 -5.07 24.91
CA ALA A 628 -4.22 -4.26 24.31
C ALA A 628 -5.40 -5.14 23.89
N LYS A 629 -6.62 -4.68 24.15
CA LYS A 629 -7.82 -5.28 23.57
C LYS A 629 -7.89 -4.90 22.09
N ARG A 630 -7.93 -5.88 21.20
CA ARG A 630 -7.82 -5.66 19.75
C ARG A 630 -8.99 -6.27 19.00
N ARG A 631 -9.57 -5.53 18.06
CA ARG A 631 -10.55 -6.11 17.15
C ARG A 631 -9.85 -7.07 16.21
N LEU A 632 -10.49 -8.19 15.91
CA LEU A 632 -10.06 -9.13 14.88
C LEU A 632 -10.23 -8.50 13.49
N ASP A 633 -9.33 -8.86 12.58
CA ASP A 633 -9.44 -8.46 11.16
C ASP A 633 -10.66 -9.12 10.50
N ALA A 634 -11.15 -8.52 9.41
CA ALA A 634 -12.32 -9.01 8.67
C ALA A 634 -12.22 -10.50 8.29
N GLU A 635 -11.06 -10.91 7.76
CA GLU A 635 -10.77 -12.29 7.38
C GLU A 635 -10.88 -13.25 8.57
N VAL A 636 -10.40 -12.81 9.73
CA VAL A 636 -10.36 -13.61 10.95
C VAL A 636 -11.75 -13.75 11.55
N ILE A 637 -12.55 -12.67 11.57
CA ILE A 637 -13.95 -12.70 11.99
C ILE A 637 -14.72 -13.72 11.14
N ARG A 638 -14.60 -13.62 9.81
CA ARG A 638 -15.30 -14.49 8.87
C ARG A 638 -14.85 -15.95 9.00
N ASP A 639 -13.54 -16.20 8.99
CA ASP A 639 -12.98 -17.55 9.06
C ASP A 639 -13.28 -18.20 10.42
N ALA A 640 -13.30 -17.43 11.52
CA ALA A 640 -13.72 -17.92 12.83
C ALA A 640 -15.18 -18.37 12.82
N MET A 641 -16.10 -17.60 12.23
CA MET A 641 -17.51 -17.99 12.13
C MET A 641 -17.70 -19.30 11.36
N LEU A 642 -16.96 -19.46 10.25
CA LEU A 642 -16.96 -20.69 9.47
C LEU A 642 -16.37 -21.88 10.24
N LEU A 643 -15.30 -21.66 11.02
CA LEU A 643 -14.66 -22.73 11.78
C LEU A 643 -15.55 -23.21 12.92
N VAL A 644 -16.12 -22.29 13.70
CA VAL A 644 -16.98 -22.66 14.84
C VAL A 644 -18.27 -23.31 14.35
N SER A 645 -18.83 -22.88 13.22
CA SER A 645 -19.99 -23.53 12.60
C SER A 645 -19.68 -24.89 11.95
N GLY A 646 -18.40 -25.26 11.83
CA GLY A 646 -17.97 -26.55 11.27
C GLY A 646 -17.97 -26.59 9.73
N GLU A 647 -17.92 -25.42 9.07
CA GLU A 647 -18.04 -25.29 7.62
C GLU A 647 -16.75 -24.89 6.92
N LEU A 648 -15.74 -24.41 7.65
CA LEU A 648 -14.50 -23.92 7.06
C LEU A 648 -13.72 -25.04 6.35
N ASP A 649 -13.50 -24.85 5.06
CA ASP A 649 -12.57 -25.65 4.27
C ASP A 649 -11.17 -25.01 4.35
N THR A 650 -10.29 -25.69 5.07
CA THR A 650 -8.88 -25.29 5.24
C THR A 650 -7.98 -25.79 4.11
N SER A 651 -8.52 -26.49 3.12
CA SER A 651 -7.77 -26.88 1.94
C SER A 651 -7.48 -25.68 1.04
N ARG A 652 -6.25 -25.65 0.51
CA ARG A 652 -5.84 -24.63 -0.45
C ARG A 652 -6.59 -24.80 -1.76
N ARG A 653 -7.13 -23.70 -2.24
CA ARG A 653 -7.76 -23.65 -3.55
C ARG A 653 -6.71 -23.52 -4.66
N VAL A 654 -6.77 -24.39 -5.67
CA VAL A 654 -5.99 -24.21 -6.90
C VAL A 654 -6.58 -23.07 -7.72
N GLY A 655 -5.78 -22.05 -8.04
CA GLY A 655 -6.22 -20.89 -8.81
C GLY A 655 -7.00 -19.86 -7.99
N SER A 656 -7.80 -19.05 -8.68
CA SER A 656 -8.79 -18.15 -8.08
C SER A 656 -10.11 -18.20 -8.82
N LEU A 657 -11.17 -17.64 -8.23
CA LEU A 657 -12.44 -17.42 -8.94
C LEU A 657 -12.25 -16.54 -10.15
N VAL A 658 -11.46 -15.47 -10.02
CA VAL A 658 -11.21 -14.53 -11.10
C VAL A 658 -10.51 -15.21 -12.28
N GLY A 659 -9.43 -15.94 -12.01
CA GLY A 659 -8.69 -16.63 -13.06
C GLY A 659 -9.46 -17.76 -13.74
N LYS A 660 -10.37 -18.43 -13.03
CA LYS A 660 -11.17 -19.55 -13.56
C LYS A 660 -12.43 -19.10 -14.29
N GLU A 661 -13.16 -18.15 -13.72
CA GLU A 661 -14.50 -17.79 -14.17
C GLU A 661 -14.50 -16.54 -15.07
N ILE A 662 -13.63 -15.55 -14.81
CA ILE A 662 -13.59 -14.30 -15.58
C ILE A 662 -12.56 -14.38 -16.72
N GLY A 663 -11.33 -14.78 -16.41
CA GLY A 663 -10.19 -14.67 -17.33
C GLY A 663 -9.62 -13.25 -17.36
N ASP A 664 -9.28 -12.74 -18.55
CA ASP A 664 -8.70 -11.42 -18.84
C ASP A 664 -9.75 -10.42 -19.40
N ARG A 665 -10.85 -10.22 -18.67
CA ARG A 665 -12.01 -9.43 -19.13
C ARG A 665 -12.26 -8.19 -18.27
N PRO A 666 -12.95 -7.17 -18.80
CA PRO A 666 -13.38 -6.03 -18.00
C PRO A 666 -14.38 -6.45 -16.91
N ILE A 667 -14.25 -5.86 -15.73
CA ILE A 667 -15.09 -6.15 -14.56
C ILE A 667 -16.27 -5.16 -14.47
N SER A 668 -16.06 -3.89 -14.82
CA SER A 668 -16.96 -2.80 -14.40
C SER A 668 -17.75 -2.10 -15.53
N LEU A 669 -17.62 -2.49 -16.80
CA LEU A 669 -18.18 -1.65 -17.88
C LEU A 669 -19.69 -1.83 -18.16
N ILE A 670 -20.29 -3.02 -17.92
CA ILE A 670 -21.73 -3.26 -18.15
C ILE A 670 -22.25 -4.34 -17.18
N GLY A 671 -22.65 -3.94 -15.98
CA GLY A 671 -23.24 -4.85 -14.98
C GLY A 671 -22.27 -5.93 -14.46
N LEU A 672 -22.72 -6.67 -13.46
CA LEU A 672 -21.97 -7.79 -12.91
C LEU A 672 -21.61 -8.79 -14.02
N ASP A 673 -20.35 -9.20 -14.15
CA ASP A 673 -20.07 -10.45 -14.84
C ASP A 673 -20.73 -11.57 -14.02
N ASN A 674 -21.89 -12.03 -14.48
CA ASN A 674 -22.72 -13.06 -13.85
C ASN A 674 -21.99 -14.40 -13.65
N ARG A 675 -20.74 -14.52 -14.09
CA ARG A 675 -19.86 -15.67 -13.83
C ARG A 675 -19.30 -15.68 -12.41
N LEU A 676 -19.17 -14.52 -11.76
CA LEU A 676 -18.91 -14.52 -10.32
C LEU A 676 -20.20 -14.76 -9.55
N PRO A 677 -20.16 -15.52 -8.44
CA PRO A 677 -21.28 -15.59 -7.52
C PRO A 677 -21.75 -14.19 -7.11
N ALA A 678 -23.06 -14.00 -7.02
CA ALA A 678 -23.64 -12.76 -6.52
C ALA A 678 -23.19 -12.50 -5.07
N ASP A 679 -23.22 -13.55 -4.24
CA ASP A 679 -22.72 -13.57 -2.87
C ASP A 679 -21.31 -14.20 -2.84
N LEU A 680 -20.30 -13.36 -2.64
CA LEU A 680 -18.90 -13.77 -2.49
C LEU A 680 -18.60 -14.28 -1.06
N ASP A 681 -19.41 -13.90 -0.07
CA ASP A 681 -19.23 -14.28 1.34
C ASP A 681 -19.54 -15.76 1.55
N ALA A 682 -20.44 -16.34 0.74
CA ALA A 682 -20.90 -17.73 0.81
C ALA A 682 -19.81 -18.80 0.63
N SER A 683 -18.62 -18.45 0.10
CA SER A 683 -17.49 -19.39 -0.03
C SER A 683 -17.15 -20.05 1.31
N LYS A 684 -16.77 -21.33 1.30
CA LYS A 684 -16.37 -22.03 2.53
C LYS A 684 -14.86 -22.08 2.75
N HIS A 685 -14.07 -21.63 1.78
CA HIS A 685 -12.61 -21.53 1.93
C HIS A 685 -12.22 -20.37 2.84
N ARG A 686 -10.98 -20.44 3.36
CA ARG A 686 -10.29 -19.32 4.03
C ARG A 686 -10.42 -18.03 3.23
N SER A 687 -10.60 -16.93 3.96
CA SER A 687 -10.80 -15.59 3.39
C SER A 687 -9.65 -15.13 2.50
N VAL A 688 -8.43 -15.62 2.75
CA VAL A 688 -7.26 -15.32 1.93
C VAL A 688 -7.42 -15.72 0.46
N TYR A 689 -8.30 -16.69 0.15
CA TYR A 689 -8.58 -17.20 -1.20
C TYR A 689 -9.83 -16.58 -1.86
N LEU A 690 -10.50 -15.64 -1.19
CA LEU A 690 -11.58 -14.87 -1.79
C LEU A 690 -11.03 -13.93 -2.86
N PRO A 691 -11.83 -13.61 -3.89
CA PRO A 691 -11.43 -12.67 -4.91
C PRO A 691 -11.31 -11.27 -4.31
N VAL A 692 -10.21 -10.59 -4.62
CA VAL A 692 -9.96 -9.19 -4.24
C VAL A 692 -9.98 -8.37 -5.52
N LEU A 693 -11.09 -7.69 -5.80
CA LEU A 693 -11.22 -6.78 -6.95
C LEU A 693 -11.26 -5.35 -6.40
N ARG A 694 -10.52 -4.43 -7.03
CA ARG A 694 -10.32 -3.08 -6.47
C ARG A 694 -11.60 -2.25 -6.30
N ASP A 695 -12.62 -2.50 -7.13
CA ASP A 695 -13.92 -1.82 -7.03
C ASP A 695 -15.01 -2.73 -6.43
N ARG A 696 -14.65 -3.95 -5.98
CA ARG A 696 -15.61 -4.93 -5.47
C ARG A 696 -14.93 -5.95 -4.55
N LEU A 697 -15.04 -5.71 -3.26
CA LEU A 697 -14.67 -6.67 -2.23
C LEU A 697 -15.88 -7.54 -1.84
N PRO A 698 -15.67 -8.71 -1.23
CA PRO A 698 -16.73 -9.40 -0.48
C PRO A 698 -17.28 -8.49 0.64
N ASP A 699 -18.59 -8.50 0.86
CA ASP A 699 -19.29 -7.54 1.74
C ASP A 699 -18.74 -7.57 3.16
N VAL A 700 -18.46 -8.76 3.71
CA VAL A 700 -17.84 -8.90 5.03
C VAL A 700 -16.42 -8.35 5.11
N LEU A 701 -15.65 -8.40 4.03
CA LEU A 701 -14.31 -7.83 4.02
C LEU A 701 -14.38 -6.30 4.00
N ASP A 702 -15.18 -5.75 3.08
CA ASP A 702 -15.39 -4.31 2.96
C ASP A 702 -15.89 -3.69 4.26
N LEU A 703 -16.90 -4.31 4.87
CA LEU A 703 -17.56 -3.78 6.06
C LEU A 703 -16.68 -3.80 7.33
N PHE A 704 -15.74 -4.75 7.43
CA PHE A 704 -14.88 -4.92 8.61
C PHE A 704 -13.45 -4.40 8.37
N ASP A 705 -13.33 -3.30 7.62
CA ASP A 705 -12.11 -2.52 7.42
C ASP A 705 -10.95 -3.34 6.81
N PHE A 706 -11.25 -4.09 5.74
CA PHE A 706 -10.20 -4.70 4.92
C PHE A 706 -9.27 -3.63 4.32
N ALA A 707 -8.01 -4.01 4.03
CA ALA A 707 -7.04 -3.08 3.46
C ALA A 707 -7.47 -2.59 2.07
N GLU A 708 -7.32 -1.29 1.80
CA GLU A 708 -7.55 -0.73 0.47
C GLU A 708 -6.54 -1.34 -0.53
N PRO A 709 -6.98 -2.21 -1.46
CA PRO A 709 -6.09 -2.96 -2.34
C PRO A 709 -5.33 -2.09 -3.37
N SER A 710 -5.63 -0.79 -3.41
CA SER A 710 -4.93 0.20 -4.24
C SER A 710 -3.77 0.88 -3.53
N LEU A 711 -3.64 0.73 -2.20
CA LEU A 711 -2.66 1.43 -1.38
C LEU A 711 -1.72 0.45 -0.66
N VAL A 712 -0.47 0.88 -0.43
CA VAL A 712 0.42 0.17 0.48
C VAL A 712 -0.09 0.38 1.89
N THR A 713 -0.52 -0.70 2.53
CA THR A 713 -1.15 -0.65 3.85
C THR A 713 -0.37 -1.52 4.84
N GLY A 714 0.51 -0.90 5.63
CA GLY A 714 1.17 -1.55 6.76
C GLY A 714 0.36 -1.47 8.06
N ASP A 715 -0.63 -0.58 8.10
CA ASP A 715 -1.60 -0.47 9.19
C ASP A 715 -3.02 -0.22 8.67
N ARG A 716 -3.97 -1.06 9.08
CA ARG A 716 -5.38 -0.92 8.68
C ARG A 716 -6.11 0.00 9.66
N GLU A 717 -7.03 0.80 9.14
CA GLU A 717 -7.98 1.50 10.01
C GLU A 717 -8.89 0.48 10.71
N THR A 718 -9.37 0.83 11.91
CA THR A 718 -10.32 0.00 12.66
C THR A 718 -11.49 0.87 13.05
N THR A 719 -12.66 0.58 12.50
CA THR A 719 -13.89 1.31 12.80
C THR A 719 -14.84 0.45 13.64
N ASN A 720 -15.75 1.12 14.34
CA ASN A 720 -16.86 0.49 15.03
C ASN A 720 -18.14 1.23 14.66
N VAL A 721 -18.76 0.81 13.56
CA VAL A 721 -19.93 1.50 12.98
C VAL A 721 -21.21 0.68 13.17
N PRO A 722 -22.39 1.32 13.27
CA PRO A 722 -23.67 0.61 13.42
C PRO A 722 -23.94 -0.43 12.33
N LEU A 723 -23.45 -0.20 11.10
CA LEU A 723 -23.63 -1.13 9.99
C LEU A 723 -22.96 -2.50 10.25
N GLN A 724 -21.78 -2.52 10.90
CA GLN A 724 -21.12 -3.77 11.30
C GLN A 724 -21.98 -4.55 12.29
N ALA A 725 -22.61 -3.88 13.26
CA ALA A 725 -23.53 -4.53 14.20
C ALA A 725 -24.79 -5.05 13.49
N LEU A 726 -25.38 -4.26 12.57
CA LEU A 726 -26.55 -4.68 11.80
C LEU A 726 -26.27 -5.87 10.89
N TYR A 727 -25.08 -5.96 10.28
CA TYR A 727 -24.65 -7.11 9.50
C TYR A 727 -24.60 -8.38 10.35
N LEU A 728 -24.03 -8.31 11.55
CA LEU A 728 -23.99 -9.45 12.47
C LEU A 728 -25.37 -9.82 13.00
N MET A 729 -26.32 -8.90 13.03
CA MET A 729 -27.67 -9.20 13.48
C MET A 729 -28.59 -9.75 12.37
N ASN A 730 -28.36 -9.40 11.10
CA ASN A 730 -29.37 -9.61 10.05
C ASN A 730 -28.82 -10.10 8.71
N SER A 731 -27.51 -10.29 8.56
CA SER A 731 -26.98 -10.75 7.26
C SER A 731 -27.37 -12.22 7.01
N PRO A 732 -27.68 -12.59 5.75
CA PRO A 732 -27.90 -13.99 5.37
C PRO A 732 -26.69 -14.87 5.71
N PHE A 733 -25.48 -14.32 5.60
CA PHE A 733 -24.25 -15.01 6.01
C PHE A 733 -24.30 -15.37 7.49
N MET A 734 -24.55 -14.40 8.39
CA MET A 734 -24.62 -14.69 9.82
C MET A 734 -25.73 -15.69 10.15
N GLU A 735 -26.94 -15.50 9.62
CA GLU A 735 -28.05 -16.43 9.89
C GLU A 735 -27.70 -17.86 9.50
N ALA A 736 -27.01 -18.05 8.37
CA ALA A 736 -26.52 -19.35 7.94
C ALA A 736 -25.46 -19.93 8.88
N ARG A 737 -24.50 -19.12 9.38
CA ARG A 737 -23.47 -19.58 10.34
C ARG A 737 -24.07 -19.94 11.70
N ALA A 738 -25.01 -19.13 12.19
CA ALA A 738 -25.71 -19.38 13.45
C ALA A 738 -26.53 -20.66 13.40
N LYS A 739 -27.23 -20.91 12.29
CA LYS A 739 -27.96 -22.16 12.06
C LYS A 739 -27.02 -23.37 12.00
N ALA A 740 -25.92 -23.27 11.25
CA ALA A 740 -24.95 -24.36 11.15
C ALA A 740 -24.27 -24.68 12.50
N LEU A 741 -23.96 -23.67 13.31
CA LEU A 741 -23.46 -23.87 14.67
C LEU A 741 -24.50 -24.58 15.56
N ALA A 742 -25.78 -24.19 15.48
CA ALA A 742 -26.85 -24.89 16.20
C ALA A 742 -26.98 -26.36 15.75
N ASP A 743 -26.95 -26.62 14.44
CA ASP A 743 -27.03 -27.97 13.88
C ASP A 743 -25.84 -28.85 14.35
N ARG A 744 -24.64 -28.27 14.40
CA ARG A 744 -23.44 -28.93 14.95
C ARG A 744 -23.64 -29.32 16.43
N LEU A 745 -24.07 -28.37 17.27
CA LEU A 745 -24.29 -28.60 18.71
C LEU A 745 -25.38 -29.63 19.00
N MET A 746 -26.39 -29.74 18.13
CA MET A 746 -27.44 -30.76 18.24
C MET A 746 -26.98 -32.16 17.82
N GLY A 747 -26.05 -32.25 16.86
CA GLY A 747 -25.45 -33.52 16.44
C GLY A 747 -24.61 -34.18 17.53
N GLU A 748 -24.14 -33.39 18.50
CA GLU A 748 -23.35 -33.85 19.64
C GLU A 748 -24.27 -34.21 20.84
N ALA A 749 -24.07 -35.39 21.44
CA ALA A 749 -24.86 -35.85 22.58
C ALA A 749 -24.73 -34.89 23.80
N GLY A 750 -25.82 -34.69 24.53
CA GLY A 750 -25.83 -33.85 25.75
C GLY A 750 -27.15 -33.10 25.98
N ASP A 751 -27.28 -32.56 27.18
CA ASP A 751 -28.35 -31.63 27.56
C ASP A 751 -28.06 -30.19 27.12
N ASP A 752 -28.95 -29.26 27.46
CA ASP A 752 -28.79 -27.85 27.07
C ASP A 752 -27.57 -27.20 27.73
N GLU A 753 -27.28 -27.50 29.00
CA GLU A 753 -26.10 -26.97 29.69
C GLU A 753 -24.82 -27.41 29.00
N SER A 754 -24.72 -28.70 28.63
CA SER A 754 -23.59 -29.23 27.88
C SER A 754 -23.44 -28.54 26.52
N ARG A 755 -24.54 -28.28 25.82
CA ARG A 755 -24.52 -27.54 24.55
C ARG A 755 -24.07 -26.09 24.72
N ILE A 756 -24.51 -25.40 25.77
CA ILE A 756 -24.07 -24.04 26.09
C ILE A 756 -22.57 -24.03 26.38
N ARG A 757 -22.06 -24.96 27.20
CA ARG A 757 -20.62 -25.05 27.48
C ARG A 757 -19.79 -25.24 26.21
N ARG A 758 -20.24 -26.12 25.30
CA ARG A 758 -19.57 -26.34 24.01
C ARG A 758 -19.64 -25.11 23.11
N ALA A 759 -20.78 -24.42 23.05
CA ALA A 759 -20.92 -23.18 22.29
C ALA A 759 -19.92 -22.11 22.76
N PHE A 760 -19.76 -21.94 24.07
CA PHE A 760 -18.78 -21.02 24.67
C PHE A 760 -17.33 -21.46 24.39
N LEU A 761 -17.02 -22.76 24.48
CA LEU A 761 -15.69 -23.25 24.14
C LEU A 761 -15.35 -23.02 22.65
N HIS A 762 -16.29 -23.23 21.74
CA HIS A 762 -16.09 -22.93 20.32
C HIS A 762 -15.93 -21.44 20.05
N CYS A 763 -16.83 -20.60 20.58
CA CYS A 763 -16.85 -19.17 20.28
C CYS A 763 -15.74 -18.39 21.00
N TYR A 764 -15.45 -18.73 22.26
CA TYR A 764 -14.63 -17.93 23.18
C TYR A 764 -13.46 -18.69 23.79
N SER A 765 -13.30 -20.00 23.52
CA SER A 765 -12.20 -20.81 24.05
C SER A 765 -12.17 -20.90 25.59
N ARG A 766 -13.31 -20.65 26.24
CA ARG A 766 -13.54 -20.76 27.69
C ARG A 766 -14.93 -21.32 27.98
N ILE A 767 -15.17 -21.71 29.22
CA ILE A 767 -16.52 -22.04 29.71
C ILE A 767 -17.29 -20.75 30.06
N PRO A 768 -18.64 -20.77 30.04
CA PRO A 768 -19.43 -19.66 30.53
C PRO A 768 -19.22 -19.48 32.04
N THR A 769 -19.28 -18.23 32.48
CA THR A 769 -19.48 -17.89 33.90
C THR A 769 -20.85 -18.37 34.38
N ASP A 770 -21.06 -18.40 35.70
CA ASP A 770 -22.35 -18.83 36.27
C ASP A 770 -23.52 -17.94 35.80
N ASP A 771 -23.30 -16.63 35.68
CA ASP A 771 -24.30 -15.68 35.19
C ASP A 771 -24.60 -15.88 33.69
N GLU A 772 -23.56 -16.11 32.88
CA GLU A 772 -23.73 -16.41 31.45
C GLU A 772 -24.46 -17.73 31.22
N MET A 773 -24.15 -18.75 32.02
CA MET A 773 -24.84 -20.04 32.00
C MET A 773 -26.32 -19.86 32.35
N LEU A 774 -26.61 -19.13 33.45
CA LEU A 774 -27.97 -18.86 33.88
C LEU A 774 -28.78 -18.11 32.81
N MET A 775 -28.18 -17.07 32.19
CA MET A 775 -28.81 -16.31 31.11
C MET A 775 -29.12 -17.19 29.88
N ALA A 776 -28.14 -17.98 29.43
CA ALA A 776 -28.30 -18.85 28.27
C ALA A 776 -29.36 -19.95 28.51
N THR A 777 -29.31 -20.62 29.65
CA THR A 777 -30.30 -21.66 30.01
C THR A 777 -31.69 -21.08 30.17
N SER A 778 -31.84 -19.90 30.77
CA SER A 778 -33.12 -19.19 30.88
C SER A 778 -33.69 -18.84 29.50
N PHE A 779 -32.84 -18.37 28.58
CA PHE A 779 -33.23 -18.06 27.21
C PHE A 779 -33.74 -19.30 26.46
N LEU A 780 -32.99 -20.41 26.50
CA LEU A 780 -33.39 -21.65 25.85
C LEU A 780 -34.68 -22.23 26.45
N THR A 781 -34.83 -22.18 27.77
CA THR A 781 -36.04 -22.66 28.48
C THR A 781 -37.27 -21.89 28.03
N ARG A 782 -37.20 -20.55 28.03
CA ARG A 782 -38.30 -19.70 27.56
C ARG A 782 -38.61 -19.92 26.08
N GLY A 783 -37.58 -20.05 25.25
CA GLY A 783 -37.77 -20.32 23.83
C GLY A 783 -38.43 -21.68 23.56
N LYS A 784 -38.05 -22.73 24.29
CA LYS A 784 -38.69 -24.05 24.20
C LYS A 784 -40.14 -24.04 24.67
N GLN A 785 -40.46 -23.29 25.72
CA GLN A 785 -41.85 -23.10 26.17
C GLN A 785 -42.71 -22.44 25.07
N LEU A 786 -42.16 -21.43 24.39
CA LEU A 786 -42.84 -20.76 23.27
C LEU A 786 -42.95 -21.65 22.03
N ALA A 787 -41.95 -22.48 21.76
CA ALA A 787 -41.92 -23.40 20.62
C ALA A 787 -42.88 -24.60 20.78
N GLY A 788 -43.26 -24.97 22.01
CA GLY A 788 -44.06 -26.16 22.26
C GLY A 788 -43.36 -27.42 21.75
N ASP A 789 -44.09 -28.32 21.07
CA ASP A 789 -43.56 -29.54 20.45
C ASP A 789 -43.09 -29.36 18.99
N ASP A 790 -43.06 -28.12 18.50
CA ASP A 790 -42.53 -27.83 17.17
C ASP A 790 -40.99 -27.90 17.17
N GLU A 791 -40.49 -29.01 16.65
CA GLU A 791 -39.05 -29.27 16.54
C GLU A 791 -38.34 -28.23 15.68
N LYS A 792 -38.97 -27.68 14.64
CA LYS A 792 -38.37 -26.64 13.79
C LYS A 792 -38.19 -25.35 14.58
N LEU A 793 -39.19 -24.96 15.39
CA LEU A 793 -39.08 -23.79 16.27
C LEU A 793 -38.05 -24.00 17.38
N ARG A 794 -37.96 -25.20 17.97
CA ARG A 794 -36.91 -25.53 18.96
C ARG A 794 -35.51 -25.39 18.37
N ARG A 795 -35.29 -25.84 17.13
CA ARG A 795 -34.01 -25.63 16.41
C ARG A 795 -33.72 -24.15 16.18
N GLN A 796 -34.74 -23.38 15.83
CA GLN A 796 -34.60 -21.94 15.60
C GLN A 796 -34.22 -21.18 16.89
N VAL A 797 -34.75 -21.58 18.06
CA VAL A 797 -34.37 -21.00 19.35
C VAL A 797 -32.86 -21.16 19.62
N LEU A 798 -32.32 -22.36 19.38
CA LEU A 798 -30.89 -22.60 19.53
C LEU A 798 -30.06 -21.80 18.51
N ALA A 799 -30.52 -21.69 17.27
CA ALA A 799 -29.88 -20.86 16.25
C ALA A 799 -29.82 -19.38 16.65
N ILE A 800 -30.89 -18.82 17.24
CA ILE A 800 -30.90 -17.45 17.75
C ILE A 800 -29.92 -17.29 18.92
N CYS A 801 -29.81 -18.28 19.81
CA CYS A 801 -28.81 -18.28 20.87
C CYS A 801 -27.38 -18.27 20.30
N CYS A 802 -27.10 -19.11 19.29
CA CYS A 802 -25.83 -19.13 18.58
C CYS A 802 -25.52 -17.79 17.89
N GLN A 803 -26.53 -17.19 17.26
CA GLN A 803 -26.41 -15.87 16.63
C GLN A 803 -26.02 -14.78 17.62
N ALA A 804 -26.61 -14.80 18.82
CA ALA A 804 -26.26 -13.87 19.89
C ALA A 804 -24.79 -14.02 20.30
N LEU A 805 -24.27 -15.25 20.41
CA LEU A 805 -22.87 -15.53 20.72
C LEU A 805 -21.93 -15.01 19.62
N LEU A 806 -22.22 -15.29 18.35
CA LEU A 806 -21.41 -14.84 17.21
C LEU A 806 -21.41 -13.31 17.04
N SER A 807 -22.42 -12.61 17.59
CA SER A 807 -22.57 -11.16 17.48
C SER A 807 -21.88 -10.37 18.60
N THR A 808 -21.38 -11.04 19.64
CA THR A 808 -20.79 -10.36 20.80
C THR A 808 -19.51 -9.59 20.45
N ALA A 809 -19.10 -8.71 21.37
CA ALA A 809 -17.79 -8.08 21.30
C ALA A 809 -16.68 -9.12 21.50
N GLU A 810 -16.84 -10.07 22.43
CA GLU A 810 -15.83 -11.10 22.72
C GLU A 810 -15.55 -12.04 21.54
N PHE A 811 -16.54 -12.30 20.68
CA PHE A 811 -16.31 -13.07 19.46
C PHE A 811 -15.38 -12.34 18.48
N ARG A 812 -15.46 -11.01 18.45
CA ARG A 812 -14.80 -10.15 17.45
C ARG A 812 -13.57 -9.41 17.97
N ASN A 813 -13.20 -9.62 19.24
CA ASN A 813 -12.06 -8.97 19.86
C ASN A 813 -11.18 -10.01 20.59
N LEU A 814 -9.89 -9.71 20.66
CA LEU A 814 -8.92 -10.34 21.52
C LEU A 814 -8.86 -9.60 22.85
N ASP A 815 -8.84 -10.39 23.93
CA ASP A 815 -8.66 -10.00 25.34
C ASP A 815 -9.73 -9.15 26.04
#